data_AF-A0A4Q3YKN2-F1
#
_entry.id   AF-A0A4Q3YKN2-F1
#
_cell.length_a   1.000
_cell.length_b   1.000
_cell.length_c   1.000
_cell.angle_alpha   90.00
_cell.angle_beta   90.00
_cell.angle_gamma   90.00
#
_symmetry.space_group_name_H-M   'P 1'
#
loop_
_entity.id
_entity.type
_entity.pdbx_description
1 polymer ?
#
loop_
_entity_poly.entity_id
_entity_poly.type
_entity_poly.pdbx_seq_one_letter_code
_entity_poly.pdbx_strand_id
1 'polypeptide(L)'
;MIDFDQLERDIRPFTDPATDVEVLRSELTLQTKIVRDGADITIKADRASGRISVVSEVGEEPRIFSSFRSMLASDLFASIKGMAETQRRMLAVTTQMPFIEPEGEIDRSPLNQIAFEHAARLSLRRSSSITVMLIDGPAGVGKTSLITRLVAARAENYGRNADEPVILHVANRGRRLASLDDLIALSIQLLRAKFTYDQVPALIRNGVIQIAIDGFDELVDADGYADAWSVLKDFLNEVDQGGPIILAGRDTFFDLTGFSEKLGKVGSRTAIHHVRLSSITPKAARDWLIENGWAEEDLRSEEAQNLLSENSYALRPYFLSEVAKTGGLDSLLDELVSPREFLVTRFIDREANLITSRVPLTKELAAQLLRELFELIALEMAEAETEAVDVPFIQLAVELTFAKALSDPTDLAKLRHKAGSFALMDTDARQDFRRFPHTEISNHFLASALLKRLSEGTIPRFLRRGYFGPDLMSVIGDEFLNVGIEEADRIREVVVSATRGEVGFERLSENACSMALQSLVVNEISNSLKLSGLAAGEVVLFGTAGKAELSDLNILRLDARGANLSFVSFRECRIATALVDETTTFGENLPAIDHLLIDAEGKQTALYSPEDIAAWMMHHGHTRVPGEGGNTEAVAMLEKVARVFMRQFFIKDDDAEADGRYLASPIWKRIEEILVEAGRLRRNDRKGTAGKKSDFVHIVNARALLESAEQEDRDIWARVAALI
;
A
#
# COMPACT_ATOMS: atom_id res chain seq x y z
N MET A 1 6.84 34.25 29.31
CA MET A 1 5.58 34.39 30.07
C MET A 1 4.67 33.21 29.78
N ILE A 2 4.25 32.46 30.79
CA ILE A 2 3.30 31.35 30.68
C ILE A 2 1.88 31.90 30.49
N ASP A 3 1.10 31.25 29.64
CA ASP A 3 -0.35 31.41 29.58
C ASP A 3 -1.00 30.45 30.57
N PHE A 4 -1.66 31.01 31.59
CA PHE A 4 -2.30 30.23 32.66
C PHE A 4 -3.58 29.54 32.22
N ASP A 5 -4.32 30.13 31.27
CA ASP A 5 -5.55 29.54 30.76
C ASP A 5 -5.22 28.31 29.91
N GLN A 6 -4.15 28.40 29.12
CA GLN A 6 -3.61 27.26 28.40
C GLN A 6 -3.08 26.17 29.33
N LEU A 7 -2.32 26.55 30.36
CA LEU A 7 -1.75 25.59 31.31
C LEU A 7 -2.85 24.82 32.05
N GLU A 8 -3.90 25.50 32.51
CA GLU A 8 -5.05 24.85 33.13
C GLU A 8 -5.75 23.87 32.17
N ARG A 9 -6.02 24.31 30.92
CA ARG A 9 -6.60 23.45 29.87
C ARG A 9 -5.77 22.18 29.66
N ASP A 10 -4.45 22.29 29.67
CA ASP A 10 -3.54 21.19 29.37
C ASP A 10 -3.23 20.29 30.57
N ILE A 11 -3.49 20.73 31.81
CA ILE A 11 -3.39 19.88 33.01
C ILE A 11 -4.63 19.00 33.19
N ARG A 12 -5.83 19.53 32.88
CA ARG A 12 -7.11 18.84 33.13
C ARG A 12 -7.15 17.39 32.63
N PRO A 13 -6.70 17.04 31.41
CA PRO A 13 -6.70 15.66 30.92
C PRO A 13 -5.81 14.68 31.72
N PHE A 14 -4.89 15.17 32.55
CA PHE A 14 -4.02 14.34 33.38
C PHE A 14 -4.61 13.98 34.74
N THR A 15 -5.84 14.45 35.00
CA THR A 15 -6.58 14.23 36.25
C THR A 15 -7.36 12.92 36.17
N ASP A 16 -7.44 12.19 37.29
CA ASP A 16 -8.18 10.94 37.36
C ASP A 16 -9.68 11.16 37.12
N PRO A 17 -10.37 10.20 36.46
CA PRO A 17 -11.81 10.27 36.25
C PRO A 17 -12.58 10.46 37.57
N ALA A 18 -13.63 11.28 37.52
CA ALA A 18 -14.50 11.59 38.66
C ALA A 18 -13.80 12.29 39.85
N THR A 19 -12.76 13.07 39.59
CA THR A 19 -12.12 13.95 40.59
C THR A 19 -12.16 15.42 40.16
N ASP A 20 -12.15 16.32 41.15
CA ASP A 20 -12.22 17.77 40.90
C ASP A 20 -10.82 18.38 40.73
N VAL A 21 -10.73 19.41 39.88
CA VAL A 21 -9.51 20.21 39.69
C VAL A 21 -9.68 21.53 40.46
N GLU A 22 -8.86 21.74 41.49
CA GLU A 22 -8.83 23.01 42.23
C GLU A 22 -7.79 23.95 41.64
N VAL A 23 -8.19 25.16 41.24
CA VAL A 23 -7.29 26.16 40.67
C VAL A 23 -7.28 27.43 41.52
N LEU A 24 -6.10 27.81 41.99
CA LEU A 24 -5.84 29.06 42.70
C LEU A 24 -4.92 29.94 41.84
N ARG A 25 -5.47 31.05 41.32
CA ARG A 25 -4.77 31.96 40.41
C ARG A 25 -4.42 33.27 41.11
N SER A 26 -3.17 33.71 40.94
CA SER A 26 -2.70 35.07 41.24
C SER A 26 -2.14 35.72 39.98
N GLU A 27 -1.71 36.99 40.06
CA GLU A 27 -1.10 37.68 38.92
C GLU A 27 0.21 37.02 38.44
N LEU A 28 0.98 36.45 39.37
CA LEU A 28 2.32 35.91 39.14
C LEU A 28 2.39 34.38 39.19
N THR A 29 1.44 33.73 39.86
CA THR A 29 1.46 32.29 40.08
C THR A 29 0.10 31.64 39.79
N LEU A 30 0.17 30.40 39.31
CA LEU A 30 -0.98 29.51 39.18
C LEU A 30 -0.69 28.27 40.01
N GLN A 31 -1.59 27.92 40.92
CA GLN A 31 -1.53 26.68 41.68
C GLN A 31 -2.73 25.81 41.30
N THR A 32 -2.47 24.61 40.82
CA THR A 32 -3.48 23.62 40.45
C THR A 32 -3.31 22.39 41.34
N LYS A 33 -4.39 21.90 41.93
CA LYS A 33 -4.42 20.59 42.59
C LYS A 33 -5.26 19.62 41.78
N ILE A 34 -4.73 18.42 41.57
CA ILE A 34 -5.38 17.33 40.85
C ILE A 34 -5.17 16.02 41.60
N VAL A 35 -6.04 15.05 41.37
CA VAL A 35 -5.76 13.65 41.70
C VAL A 35 -5.23 12.97 40.45
N ARG A 36 -4.13 12.24 40.55
CA ARG A 36 -3.58 11.46 39.44
C ARG A 36 -3.02 10.14 39.96
N ASP A 37 -3.37 9.04 39.30
CA ASP A 37 -3.01 7.68 39.70
C ASP A 37 -3.35 7.39 41.18
N GLY A 38 -4.43 7.99 41.68
CA GLY A 38 -4.90 7.91 43.06
C GLY A 38 -4.16 8.79 44.07
N ALA A 39 -3.24 9.67 43.64
CA ALA A 39 -2.46 10.55 44.52
C ALA A 39 -2.77 12.04 44.32
N ASP A 40 -2.75 12.82 45.40
CA ASP A 40 -2.97 14.28 45.38
C ASP A 40 -1.71 15.03 44.91
N ILE A 41 -1.77 15.62 43.72
CA ILE A 41 -0.66 16.37 43.14
C ILE A 41 -0.96 17.86 43.19
N THR A 42 -0.05 18.64 43.79
CA THR A 42 -0.07 20.10 43.73
C THR A 42 0.98 20.62 42.76
N ILE A 43 0.54 21.36 41.75
CA ILE A 43 1.36 21.95 40.70
C ILE A 43 1.36 23.46 40.91
N LYS A 44 2.53 24.09 41.01
CA LYS A 44 2.67 25.56 41.07
C LYS A 44 3.52 26.05 39.91
N ALA A 45 2.97 26.93 39.09
CA ALA A 45 3.64 27.55 37.95
C ALA A 45 3.91 29.03 38.20
N ASP A 46 5.13 29.47 37.91
CA ASP A 46 5.54 30.87 37.99
C ASP A 46 5.50 31.54 36.60
N ARG A 47 4.74 32.62 36.46
CA ARG A 47 4.45 33.26 35.16
C ARG A 47 5.68 33.88 34.51
N ALA A 48 6.59 34.42 35.32
CA ALA A 48 7.74 35.21 34.87
C ALA A 48 8.91 34.29 34.46
N SER A 49 9.28 33.36 35.34
CA SER A 49 10.40 32.43 35.15
C SER A 49 10.04 31.22 34.29
N GLY A 50 8.75 30.88 34.19
CA GLY A 50 8.29 29.68 33.49
C GLY A 50 8.55 28.36 34.23
N ARG A 51 9.09 28.43 35.45
CA ARG A 51 9.39 27.27 36.29
C ARG A 51 8.11 26.68 36.86
N ILE A 52 8.13 25.36 37.04
CA ILE A 52 7.02 24.63 37.66
C ILE A 52 7.55 23.79 38.81
N SER A 53 6.89 23.82 39.95
CA SER A 53 7.14 22.92 41.08
C SER A 53 5.96 21.99 41.29
N VAL A 54 6.23 20.70 41.44
CA VAL A 54 5.22 19.66 41.68
C VAL A 54 5.49 19.00 43.03
N VAL A 55 4.44 18.83 43.82
CA VAL A 55 4.44 18.12 45.11
C VAL A 55 3.42 16.99 45.01
N SER A 56 3.87 15.74 45.12
CA SER A 56 3.07 14.51 44.99
C SER A 56 2.47 14.02 46.30
N GLU A 57 3.10 14.32 47.44
CA GLU A 57 2.59 13.96 48.77
C GLU A 57 2.87 15.05 49.80
N VAL A 58 2.05 15.10 50.85
CA VAL A 58 2.21 16.06 51.95
C VAL A 58 3.49 15.74 52.73
N GLY A 59 4.53 16.57 52.55
CA GLY A 59 5.82 16.46 53.24
C GLY A 59 6.99 16.05 52.34
N GLU A 60 6.75 15.71 51.08
CA GLU A 60 7.82 15.52 50.09
C GLU A 60 8.44 16.85 49.63
N GLU A 61 9.73 16.82 49.28
CA GLU A 61 10.37 17.97 48.65
C GLU A 61 9.80 18.22 47.25
N PRO A 62 9.51 19.49 46.89
CA PRO A 62 8.95 19.81 45.59
C PRO A 62 9.94 19.48 44.46
N ARG A 63 9.49 18.70 43.48
CA ARG A 63 10.26 18.50 42.24
C ARG A 63 10.14 19.74 41.36
N ILE A 64 11.27 20.31 40.97
CA ILE A 64 11.33 21.55 40.18
C ILE A 64 11.65 21.24 38.72
N PHE A 65 10.84 21.77 37.83
CA PHE A 65 10.95 21.65 36.38
C PHE A 65 11.27 23.01 35.75
N SER A 66 12.10 23.01 34.71
CA SER A 66 12.52 24.22 34.01
C SER A 66 11.43 24.85 33.15
N SER A 67 10.42 24.06 32.79
CA SER A 67 9.28 24.45 31.95
C SER A 67 8.10 23.49 32.13
N PHE A 68 6.90 23.91 31.69
CA PHE A 68 5.73 23.05 31.60
C PHE A 68 5.97 21.81 30.73
N ARG A 69 6.62 21.99 29.57
CA ARG A 69 7.03 20.89 28.69
C ARG A 69 7.88 19.84 29.42
N SER A 70 8.86 20.28 30.22
CA SER A 70 9.71 19.34 30.98
C SER A 70 8.95 18.60 32.09
N MET A 71 7.91 19.22 32.67
CA MET A 71 7.04 18.57 33.63
C MET A 71 6.18 17.48 32.95
N LEU A 72 5.52 17.82 31.85
CA LEU A 72 4.69 16.86 31.10
C LEU A 72 5.51 15.66 30.57
N ALA A 73 6.77 15.88 30.17
CA ALA A 73 7.65 14.82 29.69
C ALA A 73 8.18 13.88 30.80
N SER A 74 8.01 14.26 32.08
CA SER A 74 8.60 13.56 33.22
C SER A 74 7.94 12.21 33.52
N ASP A 75 8.58 11.44 34.41
CA ASP A 75 8.09 10.18 34.95
C ASP A 75 6.76 10.30 35.72
N LEU A 76 6.45 11.50 36.25
CA LEU A 76 5.19 11.80 36.94
C LEU A 76 3.99 11.94 36.00
N PHE A 77 4.24 12.34 34.74
CA PHE A 77 3.21 12.57 33.74
C PHE A 77 3.34 11.52 32.62
N ALA A 78 3.83 11.89 31.44
CA ALA A 78 3.78 11.03 30.26
C ALA A 78 4.93 10.02 30.15
N SER A 79 6.00 10.15 30.94
CA SER A 79 7.17 9.26 30.94
C SER A 79 7.76 9.04 29.53
N ILE A 80 7.98 10.13 28.79
CA ILE A 80 8.41 10.08 27.37
C ILE A 80 9.74 9.36 27.17
N LYS A 81 10.63 9.38 28.18
CA LYS A 81 11.87 8.61 28.17
C LYS A 81 11.61 7.10 28.00
N GLY A 82 10.62 6.55 28.72
CA GLY A 82 10.27 5.13 28.64
C GLY A 82 9.65 4.75 27.29
N MET A 83 8.86 5.66 26.70
CA MET A 83 8.34 5.51 25.34
C MET A 83 9.49 5.48 24.31
N ALA A 84 10.42 6.43 24.38
CA ALA A 84 11.59 6.47 23.49
C ALA A 84 12.44 5.20 23.57
N GLU A 85 12.71 4.70 24.77
CA GLU A 85 13.47 3.45 24.97
C GLU A 85 12.75 2.22 24.39
N THR A 86 11.41 2.17 24.51
CA THR A 86 10.61 1.10 23.92
C THR A 86 10.66 1.15 22.40
N GLN A 87 10.52 2.34 21.80
CA GLN A 87 10.65 2.53 20.36
C GLN A 87 12.04 2.13 19.84
N ARG A 88 13.13 2.52 20.52
CA ARG A 88 14.50 2.09 20.16
C ARG A 88 14.62 0.57 20.09
N ARG A 89 14.07 -0.15 21.08
CA ARG A 89 14.08 -1.62 21.10
C ARG A 89 13.25 -2.23 19.98
N MET A 90 12.04 -1.70 19.74
CA MET A 90 11.14 -2.21 18.71
C MET A 90 11.68 -1.98 17.29
N LEU A 91 12.37 -0.86 17.06
CA LEU A 91 12.81 -0.43 15.72
C LEU A 91 14.29 -0.74 15.43
N ALA A 92 15.01 -1.37 16.37
CA ALA A 92 16.43 -1.67 16.23
C ALA A 92 16.77 -2.55 15.01
N VAL A 93 15.86 -3.46 14.62
CA VAL A 93 16.03 -4.31 13.44
C VAL A 93 15.77 -3.51 12.16
N THR A 94 14.76 -2.65 12.16
CA THR A 94 14.38 -1.84 10.99
C THR A 94 15.45 -0.83 10.59
N THR A 95 16.17 -0.25 11.55
CA THR A 95 17.26 0.70 11.28
C THR A 95 18.52 0.04 10.69
N GLN A 96 18.68 -1.28 10.86
CA GLN A 96 19.83 -2.03 10.35
C GLN A 96 19.62 -2.56 8.92
N MET A 97 18.38 -2.56 8.41
CA MET A 97 18.12 -3.02 7.06
C MET A 97 18.53 -1.96 6.02
N PRO A 98 19.07 -2.37 4.86
CA PRO A 98 19.33 -1.49 3.73
C PRO A 98 18.11 -0.62 3.40
N PHE A 99 18.32 0.68 3.24
CA PHE A 99 17.27 1.63 2.83
C PHE A 99 17.48 2.01 1.40
N ILE A 100 16.40 2.13 0.65
CA ILE A 100 16.40 2.91 -0.58
C ILE A 100 15.82 4.26 -0.22
N GLU A 101 16.60 5.32 -0.42
CA GLU A 101 16.10 6.68 -0.17
C GLU A 101 14.88 6.93 -1.07
N PRO A 102 13.77 7.44 -0.50
CA PRO A 102 12.59 7.71 -1.29
C PRO A 102 12.82 8.92 -2.18
N GLU A 103 12.38 8.82 -3.41
CA GLU A 103 12.36 9.92 -4.37
C GLU A 103 11.02 10.64 -4.34
N GLY A 104 11.01 11.89 -4.80
CA GLY A 104 9.79 12.69 -4.86
C GLY A 104 10.04 14.17 -4.69
N GLU A 105 9.02 14.86 -4.19
CA GLU A 105 9.08 16.29 -3.92
C GLU A 105 8.56 16.64 -2.52
N ILE A 106 9.13 17.68 -1.93
CA ILE A 106 8.62 18.36 -0.74
C ILE A 106 8.45 19.84 -1.06
N ASP A 107 7.23 20.37 -0.96
CA ASP A 107 6.89 21.75 -1.32
C ASP A 107 7.47 22.18 -2.68
N ARG A 108 7.37 21.28 -3.69
CA ARG A 108 7.92 21.44 -5.06
C ARG A 108 9.45 21.49 -5.15
N SER A 109 10.15 21.14 -4.08
CA SER A 109 11.61 20.95 -4.05
C SER A 109 11.93 19.46 -4.05
N PRO A 110 13.09 19.01 -4.56
CA PRO A 110 13.46 17.60 -4.53
C PRO A 110 13.46 17.05 -3.10
N LEU A 111 12.81 15.89 -2.92
CA LEU A 111 12.80 15.18 -1.65
C LEU A 111 14.16 14.49 -1.41
N ASN A 112 14.66 14.62 -0.19
CA ASN A 112 15.69 13.75 0.36
C ASN A 112 15.45 13.61 1.87
N GLN A 113 16.13 12.67 2.52
CA GLN A 113 15.91 12.40 3.94
C GLN A 113 16.17 13.63 4.82
N ILE A 114 17.19 14.43 4.51
CA ILE A 114 17.54 15.64 5.28
C ILE A 114 16.43 16.69 5.17
N ALA A 115 15.92 16.93 3.96
CA ALA A 115 14.83 17.86 3.71
C ALA A 115 13.54 17.44 4.41
N PHE A 116 13.23 16.14 4.36
CA PHE A 116 12.09 15.56 5.08
C PHE A 116 12.23 15.72 6.59
N GLU A 117 13.37 15.32 7.17
CA GLU A 117 13.64 15.48 8.60
C GLU A 117 13.58 16.95 9.04
N HIS A 118 14.10 17.85 8.21
CA HIS A 118 14.07 19.29 8.46
C HIS A 118 12.65 19.85 8.46
N ALA A 119 11.82 19.49 7.48
CA ALA A 119 10.42 19.88 7.45
C ALA A 119 9.62 19.25 8.59
N ALA A 120 10.03 18.08 9.09
CA ALA A 120 9.44 17.42 10.24
C ALA A 120 9.88 18.02 11.60
N ARG A 121 10.77 19.02 11.62
CA ARG A 121 11.21 19.66 12.87
C ARG A 121 10.12 20.53 13.47
N LEU A 122 9.99 20.44 14.79
CA LEU A 122 9.11 21.31 15.55
C LEU A 122 9.73 22.72 15.56
N SER A 123 9.07 23.69 14.92
CA SER A 123 9.42 25.09 15.11
C SER A 123 8.85 25.55 16.45
N LEU A 124 9.68 25.55 17.50
CA LEU A 124 9.29 26.03 18.85
C LEU A 124 9.03 27.55 18.93
N ARG A 125 9.12 28.28 17.82
CA ARG A 125 8.69 29.68 17.79
C ARG A 125 7.19 29.69 18.05
N ARG A 126 6.76 30.46 19.07
CA ARG A 126 5.37 30.69 19.50
C ARG A 126 4.52 31.26 18.37
N SER A 127 4.27 30.46 17.37
CA SER A 127 3.33 30.69 16.30
C SER A 127 2.04 30.02 16.75
N SER A 128 0.95 30.78 16.77
CA SER A 128 -0.40 30.31 17.05
C SER A 128 -0.94 29.51 15.85
N SER A 129 -0.11 28.62 15.31
CA SER A 129 -0.37 27.88 14.08
C SER A 129 -0.13 26.40 14.28
N ILE A 130 -0.96 25.61 13.59
CA ILE A 130 -0.77 24.17 13.43
C ILE A 130 0.03 23.96 12.15
N THR A 131 1.10 23.17 12.23
CA THR A 131 1.79 22.67 11.04
C THR A 131 1.30 21.26 10.73
N VAL A 132 0.87 21.00 9.50
CA VAL A 132 0.50 19.67 9.00
C VAL A 132 1.45 19.30 7.87
N MET A 133 1.97 18.08 7.90
CA MET A 133 2.76 17.49 6.82
C MET A 133 1.96 16.38 6.18
N LEU A 134 1.64 16.53 4.90
CA LEU A 134 0.91 15.55 4.11
C LEU A 134 1.90 14.72 3.31
N ILE A 135 1.87 13.40 3.50
CA ILE A 135 2.66 12.45 2.73
C ILE A 135 1.73 11.65 1.84
N ASP A 136 1.85 11.84 0.53
CA ASP A 136 1.15 11.05 -0.47
C ASP A 136 2.13 10.31 -1.39
N GLY A 137 1.57 9.48 -2.25
CA GLY A 137 2.32 8.61 -3.16
C GLY A 137 1.66 7.26 -3.37
N PRO A 138 2.04 6.53 -4.43
CA PRO A 138 1.53 5.19 -4.72
C PRO A 138 1.76 4.18 -3.58
N ALA A 139 1.09 3.03 -3.64
CA ALA A 139 1.36 1.96 -2.68
C ALA A 139 2.77 1.39 -2.86
N GLY A 140 3.37 0.93 -1.76
CA GLY A 140 4.69 0.29 -1.78
C GLY A 140 5.87 1.23 -2.07
N VAL A 141 5.68 2.55 -2.25
CA VAL A 141 6.78 3.52 -2.47
C VAL A 141 7.59 3.85 -1.21
N GLY A 142 7.18 3.35 -0.04
CA GLY A 142 7.96 3.48 1.19
C GLY A 142 7.50 4.53 2.20
N LYS A 143 6.23 4.99 2.15
CA LYS A 143 5.64 5.92 3.15
C LYS A 143 5.87 5.48 4.60
N THR A 144 5.42 4.27 4.93
CA THR A 144 5.61 3.67 6.25
C THR A 144 7.08 3.54 6.64
N SER A 145 7.95 3.19 5.70
CA SER A 145 9.40 3.08 5.93
C SER A 145 10.02 4.44 6.25
N LEU A 146 9.62 5.50 5.54
CA LEU A 146 10.07 6.87 5.77
C LEU A 146 9.64 7.37 7.17
N ILE A 147 8.37 7.19 7.54
CA ILE A 147 7.87 7.54 8.88
C ILE A 147 8.59 6.73 9.96
N THR A 148 8.73 5.41 9.77
CA THR A 148 9.36 4.53 10.75
C THR A 148 10.82 4.90 11.01
N ARG A 149 11.55 5.32 9.98
CA ARG A 149 12.93 5.83 10.12
C ARG A 149 12.99 7.13 10.88
N LEU A 150 12.08 8.07 10.59
CA LEU A 150 11.99 9.30 11.36
C LEU A 150 11.69 9.02 12.84
N VAL A 151 10.76 8.10 13.14
CA VAL A 151 10.45 7.67 14.52
C VAL A 151 11.69 7.09 15.20
N ALA A 152 12.42 6.20 14.52
CA ALA A 152 13.63 5.60 15.06
C ALA A 152 14.74 6.64 15.32
N ALA A 153 14.96 7.56 14.38
CA ALA A 153 15.93 8.65 14.53
C ALA A 153 15.58 9.58 15.70
N ARG A 154 14.30 9.93 15.86
CA ARG A 154 13.82 10.76 16.99
C ARG A 154 13.91 10.03 18.32
N ALA A 155 13.61 8.73 18.35
CA ALA A 155 13.79 7.92 19.55
C ALA A 155 15.27 7.87 19.94
N GLU A 156 16.18 7.59 19.01
CA GLU A 156 17.63 7.50 19.26
C GLU A 156 18.21 8.82 19.79
N ASN A 157 17.81 9.95 19.20
CA ASN A 157 18.30 11.28 19.58
C ASN A 157 17.56 11.92 20.78
N TYR A 158 16.52 11.27 21.32
CA TYR A 158 15.78 11.81 22.46
C TYR A 158 16.68 12.16 23.64
N GLY A 159 16.56 13.40 24.13
CA GLY A 159 17.36 13.97 25.22
C GLY A 159 18.67 14.63 24.78
N ARG A 160 19.08 14.50 23.52
CA ARG A 160 20.25 15.19 22.96
C ARG A 160 19.88 16.51 22.27
N ASN A 161 18.72 16.54 21.63
CA ASN A 161 18.20 17.70 20.91
C ASN A 161 16.83 18.10 21.46
N ALA A 162 16.70 19.33 21.97
CA ALA A 162 15.46 19.79 22.61
C ALA A 162 14.35 20.07 21.58
N ASP A 163 14.69 20.27 20.30
CA ASP A 163 13.74 20.67 19.26
C ASP A 163 13.11 19.48 18.53
N GLU A 164 13.49 18.26 18.92
CA GLU A 164 13.11 17.02 18.23
C GLU A 164 12.40 16.08 19.21
N PRO A 165 11.08 16.27 19.45
CA PRO A 165 10.31 15.38 20.29
C PRO A 165 10.19 13.98 19.66
N VAL A 166 9.88 13.01 20.51
CA VAL A 166 9.54 11.65 20.09
C VAL A 166 8.24 11.68 19.29
N ILE A 167 8.12 10.79 18.30
CA ILE A 167 6.93 10.67 17.47
C ILE A 167 6.09 9.49 17.95
N LEU A 168 4.83 9.74 18.27
CA LEU A 168 3.80 8.71 18.41
C LEU A 168 3.36 8.27 17.02
N HIS A 169 3.80 7.08 16.61
CA HIS A 169 3.40 6.48 15.34
C HIS A 169 2.06 5.74 15.50
N VAL A 170 1.03 6.25 14.84
CA VAL A 170 -0.32 5.69 14.77
C VAL A 170 -0.49 5.07 13.39
N ALA A 171 -0.26 3.77 13.29
CA ALA A 171 -0.44 3.04 12.05
C ALA A 171 -1.82 2.38 12.05
N ASN A 172 -2.61 2.60 11.01
CA ASN A 172 -3.76 1.76 10.74
C ASN A 172 -3.24 0.38 10.30
N ARG A 173 -3.64 -0.68 11.00
CA ARG A 173 -3.17 -2.06 10.76
C ARG A 173 -4.28 -2.94 10.19
N GLY A 174 -4.98 -2.40 9.18
CA GLY A 174 -6.12 -3.05 8.55
C GLY A 174 -7.41 -3.03 9.38
N ARG A 175 -7.47 -2.28 10.48
CA ARG A 175 -8.69 -2.14 11.29
C ARG A 175 -9.59 -1.09 10.67
N ARG A 176 -10.59 -1.56 9.93
CA ARG A 176 -11.58 -0.70 9.28
C ARG A 176 -12.69 -0.40 10.30
N LEU A 177 -13.16 0.85 10.34
CA LEU A 177 -14.10 1.40 11.35
C LEU A 177 -13.52 1.73 12.75
N ALA A 178 -12.20 1.72 12.93
CA ALA A 178 -11.61 2.21 14.18
C ALA A 178 -11.66 3.75 14.25
N SER A 179 -12.12 4.30 15.37
CA SER A 179 -12.00 5.74 15.60
C SER A 179 -10.53 6.15 15.72
N LEU A 180 -10.21 7.40 15.41
CA LEU A 180 -8.85 7.92 15.59
C LEU A 180 -8.37 7.74 17.04
N ASP A 181 -9.26 7.94 18.01
CA ASP A 181 -8.99 7.76 19.44
C ASP A 181 -8.62 6.32 19.78
N ASP A 182 -9.33 5.34 19.20
CA ASP A 182 -9.02 3.91 19.41
C ASP A 182 -7.64 3.55 18.86
N LEU A 183 -7.27 4.09 17.70
CA LEU A 183 -5.96 3.86 17.11
C LEU A 183 -4.84 4.50 17.91
N ILE A 184 -5.06 5.73 18.40
CA ILE A 184 -4.14 6.41 19.31
C ILE A 184 -3.96 5.59 20.59
N ALA A 185 -5.06 5.15 21.21
CA ALA A 185 -5.04 4.36 22.43
C ALA A 185 -4.29 3.03 22.25
N LEU A 186 -4.52 2.33 21.13
CA LEU A 186 -3.81 1.10 20.79
C LEU A 186 -2.30 1.35 20.62
N SER A 187 -1.91 2.40 19.90
CA SER A 187 -0.49 2.76 19.73
C SER A 187 0.19 3.08 21.06
N ILE A 188 -0.49 3.80 21.95
CA ILE A 188 -0.03 4.10 23.32
C ILE A 188 0.18 2.79 24.10
N GLN A 189 -0.79 1.87 24.04
CA GLN A 189 -0.73 0.60 24.76
C GLN A 189 0.43 -0.28 24.27
N LEU A 190 0.65 -0.35 22.95
CA LEU A 190 1.77 -1.09 22.35
C LEU A 190 3.13 -0.55 22.81
N LEU A 191 3.25 0.76 22.97
CA LEU A 191 4.46 1.42 23.47
C LEU A 191 4.59 1.38 24.99
N ARG A 192 3.57 0.88 25.71
CA ARG A 192 3.46 0.93 27.18
C ARG A 192 3.67 2.35 27.72
N ALA A 193 3.17 3.34 26.99
CA ALA A 193 3.26 4.74 27.36
C ALA A 193 2.38 5.04 28.60
N LYS A 194 2.79 6.00 29.44
CA LYS A 194 2.09 6.37 30.68
C LYS A 194 1.16 7.58 30.50
N PHE A 195 0.44 7.59 29.41
CA PHE A 195 -0.58 8.61 29.12
C PHE A 195 -1.72 7.98 28.33
N THR A 196 -2.85 8.67 28.23
CA THR A 196 -4.06 8.22 27.53
C THR A 196 -4.31 9.05 26.27
N TYR A 197 -5.23 8.61 25.41
CA TYR A 197 -5.48 9.25 24.10
C TYR A 197 -5.92 10.72 24.23
N ASP A 198 -6.73 11.04 25.24
CA ASP A 198 -7.23 12.38 25.57
C ASP A 198 -6.11 13.34 26.07
N GLN A 199 -4.96 12.80 26.49
CA GLN A 199 -3.79 13.59 26.87
C GLN A 199 -2.90 13.95 25.67
N VAL A 200 -3.05 13.28 24.53
CA VAL A 200 -2.23 13.48 23.32
C VAL A 200 -2.30 14.92 22.79
N PRO A 201 -3.48 15.56 22.65
CA PRO A 201 -3.55 16.94 22.17
C PRO A 201 -2.72 17.91 23.03
N ALA A 202 -2.79 17.78 24.35
CA ALA A 202 -2.00 18.61 25.28
C ALA A 202 -0.49 18.36 25.14
N LEU A 203 -0.07 17.11 24.94
CA LEU A 203 1.34 16.76 24.73
C LEU A 203 1.87 17.31 23.40
N ILE A 204 1.09 17.27 22.33
CA ILE A 204 1.45 17.85 21.02
C ILE A 204 1.55 19.37 21.12
N ARG A 205 0.56 20.02 21.74
CA ARG A 205 0.49 21.48 21.87
C ARG A 205 1.69 22.07 22.61
N ASN A 206 2.22 21.31 23.57
CA ASN A 206 3.39 21.68 24.36
C ASN A 206 4.72 21.16 23.79
N GLY A 207 4.70 20.55 22.60
CA GLY A 207 5.89 20.03 21.92
C GLY A 207 6.55 18.86 22.65
N VAL A 208 5.82 18.14 23.49
CA VAL A 208 6.32 17.00 24.26
C VAL A 208 6.46 15.77 23.35
N ILE A 209 5.47 15.57 22.48
CA ILE A 209 5.47 14.56 21.42
C ILE A 209 5.07 15.20 20.09
N GLN A 210 5.38 14.51 19.00
CA GLN A 210 4.74 14.68 17.69
C GLN A 210 3.89 13.45 17.39
N ILE A 211 2.98 13.54 16.42
CA ILE A 211 2.16 12.40 15.98
C ILE A 211 2.32 12.18 14.48
N ALA A 212 2.40 10.92 14.08
CA ALA A 212 2.36 10.50 12.68
C ALA A 212 1.22 9.49 12.51
N ILE A 213 0.26 9.79 11.64
CA ILE A 213 -0.87 8.93 11.31
C ILE A 213 -0.59 8.31 9.94
N ASP A 214 -0.29 7.01 9.91
CA ASP A 214 0.02 6.23 8.71
C ASP A 214 -1.20 5.38 8.31
N GLY A 215 -1.63 5.50 7.04
CA GLY A 215 -2.89 4.94 6.56
C GLY A 215 -4.11 5.81 6.91
N PHE A 216 -3.97 7.14 6.84
CA PHE A 216 -5.05 8.09 7.12
C PHE A 216 -6.26 7.91 6.18
N ASP A 217 -6.01 7.51 4.93
CA ASP A 217 -7.05 7.19 3.94
C ASP A 217 -7.89 5.98 4.31
N GLU A 218 -7.42 5.13 5.22
CA GLU A 218 -8.12 3.94 5.70
C GLU A 218 -8.97 4.21 6.94
N LEU A 219 -8.95 5.44 7.49
CA LEU A 219 -9.82 5.87 8.60
C LEU A 219 -11.25 6.22 8.16
N VAL A 220 -11.56 6.06 6.87
CA VAL A 220 -12.77 6.59 6.23
C VAL A 220 -13.79 5.45 6.02
N ASP A 221 -15.07 5.73 6.33
CA ASP A 221 -16.18 4.84 6.00
C ASP A 221 -16.59 4.94 4.50
N ALA A 222 -17.35 3.96 4.01
CA ALA A 222 -17.82 3.85 2.63
C ALA A 222 -18.61 5.07 2.15
N ASP A 223 -19.30 5.77 3.05
CA ASP A 223 -20.19 6.89 2.73
C ASP A 223 -19.47 8.23 2.53
N GLY A 224 -18.14 8.23 2.62
CA GLY A 224 -17.32 9.19 1.92
C GLY A 224 -16.49 10.13 2.79
N TYR A 225 -15.68 10.87 2.06
CA TYR A 225 -14.68 11.87 2.44
C TYR A 225 -15.11 12.90 3.52
N ALA A 226 -16.41 12.97 3.86
CA ALA A 226 -16.96 13.88 4.85
C ALA A 226 -16.59 13.48 6.30
N ASP A 227 -16.57 12.19 6.61
CA ASP A 227 -16.46 11.72 8.01
C ASP A 227 -15.03 11.74 8.53
N ALA A 228 -14.04 11.27 7.76
CA ALA A 228 -12.63 11.31 8.19
C ALA A 228 -12.10 12.74 8.37
N TRP A 229 -12.59 13.68 7.57
CA TRP A 229 -12.29 15.09 7.74
C TRP A 229 -12.88 15.64 9.05
N SER A 230 -14.11 15.24 9.41
CA SER A 230 -14.74 15.70 10.65
C SER A 230 -13.92 15.27 11.88
N VAL A 231 -13.48 14.00 11.91
CA VAL A 231 -12.67 13.44 12.99
C VAL A 231 -11.30 14.13 13.06
N LEU A 232 -10.63 14.29 11.92
CA LEU A 232 -9.35 15.01 11.88
C LEU A 232 -9.52 16.46 12.33
N LYS A 233 -10.56 17.15 11.87
CA LYS A 233 -10.85 18.54 12.23
C LYS A 233 -11.04 18.69 13.74
N ASP A 234 -11.78 17.79 14.37
CA ASP A 234 -12.01 17.82 15.82
C ASP A 234 -10.70 17.61 16.57
N PHE A 235 -9.89 16.63 16.16
CA PHE A 235 -8.54 16.43 16.71
C PHE A 235 -7.62 17.64 16.52
N LEU A 236 -7.61 18.27 15.34
CA LEU A 236 -6.81 19.46 15.08
C LEU A 236 -7.27 20.67 15.91
N ASN A 237 -8.59 20.83 16.13
CA ASN A 237 -9.13 21.86 17.04
C ASN A 237 -8.70 21.62 18.49
N GLU A 238 -8.65 20.36 18.91
CA GLU A 238 -8.14 20.00 20.23
C GLU A 238 -6.65 20.28 20.37
N VAL A 239 -5.84 20.03 19.34
CA VAL A 239 -4.41 20.37 19.35
C VAL A 239 -4.20 21.89 19.35
N ASP A 240 -4.97 22.64 18.54
CA ASP A 240 -5.01 24.11 18.44
C ASP A 240 -3.73 24.80 17.92
N GLN A 241 -2.55 24.36 18.38
CA GLN A 241 -1.24 24.83 17.94
C GLN A 241 -0.17 23.73 18.07
N GLY A 242 0.92 23.85 17.32
CA GLY A 242 2.05 22.91 17.36
C GLY A 242 2.24 22.15 16.05
N GLY A 243 2.95 21.01 16.09
CA GLY A 243 3.24 20.19 14.92
C GLY A 243 4.73 20.13 14.56
N PRO A 244 5.10 19.67 13.36
CA PRO A 244 4.23 19.08 12.35
C PRO A 244 3.48 17.84 12.85
N ILE A 245 2.19 17.77 12.52
CA ILE A 245 1.37 16.55 12.54
C ILE A 245 1.58 15.89 11.17
N ILE A 246 2.06 14.66 11.14
CA ILE A 246 2.35 13.94 9.90
C ILE A 246 1.15 13.07 9.56
N LEU A 247 0.60 13.23 8.36
CA LEU A 247 -0.50 12.42 7.82
C LEU A 247 -0.01 11.73 6.55
N ALA A 248 -0.04 10.40 6.51
CA ALA A 248 0.29 9.63 5.32
C ALA A 248 -0.92 8.87 4.78
N GLY A 249 -1.10 8.90 3.46
CA GLY A 249 -2.18 8.21 2.76
C GLY A 249 -1.87 7.96 1.28
N ARG A 250 -2.85 7.45 0.53
CA ARG A 250 -2.73 7.23 -0.93
C ARG A 250 -2.91 8.53 -1.73
N ASP A 251 -2.30 8.57 -2.92
CA ASP A 251 -2.24 9.73 -3.84
C ASP A 251 -3.60 10.36 -4.18
N THR A 252 -4.67 9.58 -4.21
CA THR A 252 -6.03 10.06 -4.53
C THR A 252 -6.80 10.58 -3.33
N PHE A 253 -6.25 10.40 -2.12
CA PHE A 253 -6.93 10.82 -0.90
C PHE A 253 -6.67 12.28 -0.56
N PHE A 254 -5.71 12.97 -1.19
CA PHE A 254 -5.47 14.38 -0.91
C PHE A 254 -5.77 15.23 -2.15
N ASP A 255 -7.03 15.62 -2.34
CA ASP A 255 -7.29 16.83 -3.12
C ASP A 255 -6.69 18.00 -2.34
N LEU A 256 -5.46 18.38 -2.70
CA LEU A 256 -4.70 19.45 -2.06
C LEU A 256 -5.48 20.76 -1.98
N THR A 257 -6.31 21.04 -2.99
CA THR A 257 -7.10 22.28 -3.06
C THR A 257 -8.24 22.21 -2.06
N GLY A 258 -9.05 21.15 -2.11
CA GLY A 258 -10.15 20.93 -1.16
C GLY A 258 -9.67 20.75 0.28
N PHE A 259 -8.53 20.08 0.49
CA PHE A 259 -7.96 19.84 1.81
C PHE A 259 -7.37 21.12 2.42
N SER A 260 -6.65 21.91 1.63
CA SER A 260 -6.14 23.22 2.07
C SER A 260 -7.27 24.20 2.38
N GLU A 261 -8.32 24.24 1.55
CA GLU A 261 -9.52 25.04 1.81
C GLU A 261 -10.26 24.62 3.08
N LYS A 262 -10.36 23.31 3.33
CA LYS A 262 -10.98 22.77 4.54
C LYS A 262 -10.13 23.06 5.79
N LEU A 263 -8.80 22.93 5.71
CA LEU A 263 -7.88 23.32 6.79
C LEU A 263 -7.89 24.82 7.06
N GLY A 264 -7.99 25.67 6.03
CA GLY A 264 -8.10 27.12 6.20
C GLY A 264 -9.35 27.57 6.96
N LYS A 265 -10.35 26.70 7.12
CA LYS A 265 -11.56 26.93 7.95
C LYS A 265 -11.38 26.53 9.41
N VAL A 266 -10.28 25.86 9.77
CA VAL A 266 -9.88 25.64 11.16
C VAL A 266 -9.37 26.98 11.69
N GLY A 267 -9.89 27.45 12.83
CA GLY A 267 -9.74 28.85 13.29
C GLY A 267 -8.31 29.34 13.56
N SER A 268 -7.31 28.46 13.54
CA SER A 268 -5.89 28.76 13.69
C SER A 268 -5.18 28.89 12.33
N ARG A 269 -4.09 29.66 12.25
CA ARG A 269 -3.28 29.72 11.02
C ARG A 269 -2.71 28.33 10.76
N THR A 270 -3.02 27.67 9.65
CA THR A 270 -2.43 26.36 9.33
C THR A 270 -1.30 26.52 8.32
N ALA A 271 -0.14 25.93 8.62
CA ALA A 271 0.95 25.74 7.65
C ALA A 271 0.89 24.30 7.13
N ILE A 272 0.94 24.13 5.82
CA ILE A 272 0.88 22.81 5.19
C ILE A 272 2.21 22.60 4.45
N HIS A 273 2.88 21.50 4.77
CA HIS A 273 3.97 20.95 3.97
C HIS A 273 3.44 19.77 3.18
N HIS A 274 3.69 19.74 1.87
CA HIS A 274 3.30 18.64 1.02
C HIS A 274 4.53 17.83 0.62
N VAL A 275 4.47 16.53 0.86
CA VAL A 275 5.50 15.55 0.54
C VAL A 275 4.89 14.51 -0.38
N ARG A 276 5.33 14.48 -1.62
CA ARG A 276 4.90 13.49 -2.60
C ARG A 276 6.00 12.50 -2.86
N LEU A 277 5.73 11.23 -2.59
CA LEU A 277 6.64 10.14 -2.91
C LEU A 277 6.39 9.64 -4.33
N SER A 278 7.46 9.57 -5.11
CA SER A 278 7.47 9.00 -6.46
C SER A 278 7.98 7.57 -6.43
N SER A 279 7.70 6.82 -7.50
CA SER A 279 8.40 5.56 -7.76
C SER A 279 9.90 5.82 -7.91
N ILE A 280 10.71 4.87 -7.44
CA ILE A 280 12.18 4.95 -7.57
C ILE A 280 12.56 4.95 -9.05
N THR A 281 13.42 5.87 -9.46
CA THR A 281 13.89 5.93 -10.84
C THR A 281 14.76 4.72 -11.20
N PRO A 282 14.78 4.31 -12.48
CA PRO A 282 15.70 3.29 -12.98
C PRO A 282 17.16 3.56 -12.57
N LYS A 283 17.55 4.84 -12.53
CA LYS A 283 18.89 5.25 -12.16
C LYS A 283 19.18 4.97 -10.68
N ALA A 284 18.34 5.46 -9.77
CA ALA A 284 18.53 5.23 -8.34
C ALA A 284 18.45 3.74 -7.97
N ALA A 285 17.59 2.97 -8.63
CA ALA A 285 17.53 1.52 -8.45
C ALA A 285 18.86 0.84 -8.83
N ARG A 286 19.48 1.22 -9.95
CA ARG A 286 20.79 0.70 -10.37
C ARG A 286 21.88 1.09 -9.39
N ASP A 287 21.98 2.38 -9.05
CA ASP A 287 22.99 2.89 -8.12
C ASP A 287 22.92 2.13 -6.78
N TRP A 288 21.70 1.92 -6.28
CA TRP A 288 21.46 1.18 -5.05
C TRP A 288 21.80 -0.32 -5.14
N LEU A 289 21.49 -1.00 -6.25
CA LEU A 289 21.85 -2.40 -6.44
C LEU A 289 23.38 -2.59 -6.48
N ILE A 290 24.10 -1.66 -7.11
CA ILE A 290 25.58 -1.65 -7.12
C ILE A 290 26.12 -1.52 -5.70
N GLU A 291 25.59 -0.58 -4.92
CA GLU A 291 25.97 -0.40 -3.51
C GLU A 291 25.71 -1.65 -2.65
N ASN A 292 24.75 -2.48 -3.06
CA ASN A 292 24.38 -3.74 -2.39
C ASN A 292 25.00 -4.99 -3.06
N GLY A 293 26.06 -4.82 -3.86
CA GLY A 293 26.93 -5.90 -4.30
C GLY A 293 26.64 -6.49 -5.68
N TRP A 294 25.77 -5.86 -6.47
CA TRP A 294 25.61 -6.21 -7.89
C TRP A 294 26.75 -5.67 -8.75
N ALA A 295 27.13 -6.41 -9.79
CA ALA A 295 28.11 -5.94 -10.76
C ALA A 295 27.51 -4.86 -11.67
N GLU A 296 28.30 -3.83 -11.99
CA GLU A 296 27.86 -2.76 -12.90
C GLU A 296 27.62 -3.30 -14.32
N GLU A 297 28.40 -4.29 -14.74
CA GLU A 297 28.26 -4.94 -16.04
C GLU A 297 26.89 -5.63 -16.22
N ASP A 298 26.38 -6.29 -15.18
CA ASP A 298 25.08 -6.95 -15.19
C ASP A 298 23.96 -5.93 -15.43
N LEU A 299 24.05 -4.77 -14.77
CA LEU A 299 23.05 -3.71 -14.85
C LEU A 299 23.09 -2.90 -16.15
N ARG A 300 24.14 -3.05 -16.96
CA ARG A 300 24.23 -2.46 -18.30
C ARG A 300 23.54 -3.30 -19.37
N SER A 301 23.22 -4.57 -19.08
CA SER A 301 22.47 -5.44 -20.00
C SER A 301 21.10 -4.85 -20.37
N GLU A 302 20.60 -5.19 -21.56
CA GLU A 302 19.24 -4.80 -21.97
C GLU A 302 18.18 -5.43 -21.06
N GLU A 303 18.44 -6.62 -20.53
CA GLU A 303 17.55 -7.31 -19.60
C GLU A 303 17.37 -6.51 -18.30
N ALA A 304 18.45 -6.03 -17.70
CA ALA A 304 18.38 -5.17 -16.53
C ALA A 304 17.68 -3.84 -16.83
N GLN A 305 17.93 -3.26 -18.02
CA GLN A 305 17.27 -2.01 -18.43
C GLN A 305 15.75 -2.18 -18.61
N ASN A 306 15.31 -3.31 -19.16
CA ASN A 306 13.89 -3.61 -19.30
C ASN A 306 13.24 -3.92 -17.94
N LEU A 307 13.90 -4.71 -17.09
CA LEU A 307 13.42 -5.02 -15.75
C LEU A 307 13.25 -3.74 -14.91
N LEU A 308 14.23 -2.85 -14.95
CA LEU A 308 14.26 -1.59 -14.22
C LEU A 308 13.71 -0.42 -15.06
N SER A 309 12.85 -0.70 -16.05
CA SER A 309 12.23 0.35 -16.86
C SER A 309 11.29 1.24 -16.04
N GLU A 310 11.03 2.46 -16.50
CA GLU A 310 10.13 3.39 -15.80
C GLU A 310 8.76 2.76 -15.56
N ASN A 311 8.20 3.01 -14.36
CA ASN A 311 6.94 2.43 -13.88
C ASN A 311 6.93 0.90 -13.71
N SER A 312 8.06 0.22 -13.92
CA SER A 312 8.18 -1.21 -13.61
C SER A 312 7.91 -1.45 -12.13
N TYR A 313 7.14 -2.52 -11.84
CA TYR A 313 6.96 -2.99 -10.48
C TYR A 313 8.29 -3.32 -9.79
N ALA A 314 9.32 -3.70 -10.56
CA ALA A 314 10.64 -3.99 -10.01
C ALA A 314 11.28 -2.78 -9.30
N LEU A 315 10.82 -1.55 -9.57
CA LEU A 315 11.31 -0.34 -8.91
C LEU A 315 10.74 -0.15 -7.49
N ARG A 316 9.86 -1.04 -7.02
CA ARG A 316 9.36 -1.00 -5.64
C ARG A 316 10.51 -1.29 -4.66
N PRO A 317 10.71 -0.46 -3.62
CA PRO A 317 11.79 -0.64 -2.66
C PRO A 317 11.90 -2.04 -2.04
N TYR A 318 10.76 -2.67 -1.71
CA TYR A 318 10.75 -4.01 -1.15
C TYR A 318 11.30 -5.06 -2.13
N PHE A 319 10.90 -5.01 -3.40
CA PHE A 319 11.40 -5.93 -4.42
C PHE A 319 12.90 -5.76 -4.63
N LEU A 320 13.37 -4.51 -4.79
CA LEU A 320 14.80 -4.21 -4.90
C LEU A 320 15.58 -4.76 -3.70
N SER A 321 15.04 -4.64 -2.48
CA SER A 321 15.68 -5.15 -1.27
C SER A 321 15.84 -6.67 -1.22
N GLU A 322 14.91 -7.42 -1.82
CA GLU A 322 15.01 -8.89 -1.91
C GLU A 322 15.89 -9.31 -3.09
N VAL A 323 15.83 -8.60 -4.21
CA VAL A 323 16.66 -8.85 -5.39
C VAL A 323 18.14 -8.56 -5.14
N ALA A 324 18.47 -7.56 -4.33
CA ALA A 324 19.86 -7.34 -3.89
C ALA A 324 20.51 -8.61 -3.28
N LYS A 325 19.71 -9.49 -2.66
CA LYS A 325 20.19 -10.72 -2.00
C LYS A 325 20.45 -11.87 -2.98
N THR A 326 20.09 -11.76 -4.27
CA THR A 326 20.26 -12.84 -5.26
C THR A 326 21.70 -12.96 -5.76
N GLY A 327 22.52 -11.90 -5.59
CA GLY A 327 23.92 -11.91 -5.98
C GLY A 327 24.20 -11.68 -7.48
N GLY A 328 23.22 -11.18 -8.24
CA GLY A 328 23.40 -10.78 -9.65
C GLY A 328 22.18 -11.01 -10.53
N LEU A 329 22.25 -10.50 -11.77
CA LEU A 329 21.15 -10.54 -12.73
C LEU A 329 20.88 -11.94 -13.25
N ASP A 330 21.90 -12.72 -13.60
CA ASP A 330 21.73 -14.05 -14.16
C ASP A 330 20.94 -14.98 -13.22
N SER A 331 21.26 -14.93 -11.92
CA SER A 331 20.54 -15.70 -10.89
C SER A 331 19.10 -15.22 -10.68
N LEU A 332 18.84 -13.93 -10.91
CA LEU A 332 17.48 -13.40 -10.86
C LEU A 332 16.68 -13.87 -12.08
N LEU A 333 17.23 -13.71 -13.29
CA LEU A 333 16.54 -14.00 -14.54
C LEU A 333 16.21 -15.49 -14.69
N ASP A 334 17.03 -16.38 -14.15
CA ASP A 334 16.74 -17.82 -14.12
C ASP A 334 15.45 -18.16 -13.36
N GLU A 335 15.05 -17.34 -12.38
CA GLU A 335 13.89 -17.57 -11.51
C GLU A 335 12.72 -16.61 -11.77
N LEU A 336 12.95 -15.49 -12.45
CA LEU A 336 12.01 -14.37 -12.58
C LEU A 336 11.01 -14.58 -13.73
N VAL A 337 9.76 -14.91 -13.39
CA VAL A 337 8.60 -14.87 -14.31
C VAL A 337 7.90 -13.51 -14.20
N SER A 338 7.47 -13.18 -12.98
CA SER A 338 7.02 -11.84 -12.59
C SER A 338 7.64 -11.45 -11.25
N PRO A 339 7.79 -10.15 -10.94
CA PRO A 339 8.36 -9.72 -9.67
C PRO A 339 7.65 -10.27 -8.43
N ARG A 340 6.31 -10.33 -8.44
CA ARG A 340 5.53 -10.83 -7.31
C ARG A 340 5.67 -12.34 -7.14
N GLU A 341 5.51 -13.11 -8.23
CA GLU A 341 5.63 -14.57 -8.18
C GLU A 341 7.05 -15.00 -7.78
N PHE A 342 8.06 -14.25 -8.22
CA PHE A 342 9.45 -14.45 -7.80
C PHE A 342 9.61 -14.35 -6.27
N LEU A 343 9.07 -13.29 -5.66
CA LEU A 343 9.12 -13.12 -4.20
C LEU A 343 8.44 -14.29 -3.50
N VAL A 344 7.20 -14.58 -3.87
CA VAL A 344 6.40 -15.64 -3.24
C VAL A 344 7.06 -17.01 -3.39
N THR A 345 7.48 -17.37 -4.60
CA THR A 345 8.12 -18.66 -4.88
C THR A 345 9.42 -18.82 -4.11
N ARG A 346 10.30 -17.81 -4.05
CA ARG A 346 11.55 -17.89 -3.27
C ARG A 346 11.30 -18.18 -1.80
N PHE A 347 10.33 -17.48 -1.21
CA PHE A 347 10.01 -17.68 0.19
C PHE A 347 9.44 -19.07 0.47
N ILE A 348 8.52 -19.54 -0.38
CA ILE A 348 7.94 -20.88 -0.28
C ILE A 348 9.03 -21.94 -0.45
N ASP A 349 9.90 -21.81 -1.45
CA ASP A 349 10.97 -22.77 -1.72
C ASP A 349 11.97 -22.87 -0.58
N ARG A 350 12.36 -21.72 -0.03
CA ARG A 350 13.23 -21.67 1.15
C ARG A 350 12.59 -22.41 2.33
N GLU A 351 11.31 -22.16 2.58
CA GLU A 351 10.60 -22.77 3.70
C GLU A 351 10.33 -24.26 3.47
N ALA A 352 9.98 -24.66 2.24
CA ALA A 352 9.80 -26.04 1.84
C ALA A 352 11.07 -26.85 2.07
N ASN A 353 12.25 -26.32 1.69
CA ASN A 353 13.54 -26.96 1.96
C ASN A 353 13.81 -27.15 3.47
N LEU A 354 13.40 -26.19 4.31
CA LEU A 354 13.53 -26.32 5.76
C LEU A 354 12.58 -27.37 6.33
N ILE A 355 11.36 -27.47 5.79
CA ILE A 355 10.35 -28.45 6.19
C ILE A 355 10.78 -29.87 5.82
N THR A 356 11.21 -30.10 4.58
CA THR A 356 11.63 -31.45 4.12
C THR A 356 12.85 -31.98 4.86
N SER A 357 13.67 -31.11 5.45
CA SER A 357 14.76 -31.52 6.35
C SER A 357 14.29 -32.10 7.70
N ARG A 358 13.03 -31.85 8.08
CA ARG A 358 12.45 -32.18 9.40
C ARG A 358 11.35 -33.23 9.36
N VAL A 359 10.61 -33.31 8.26
CA VAL A 359 9.46 -34.20 8.06
C VAL A 359 9.53 -34.88 6.69
N PRO A 360 8.98 -36.09 6.53
CA PRO A 360 9.12 -36.89 5.30
C PRO A 360 8.16 -36.42 4.20
N LEU A 361 8.43 -35.25 3.61
CA LEU A 361 7.70 -34.70 2.48
C LEU A 361 8.64 -34.49 1.28
N THR A 362 8.09 -34.53 0.06
CA THR A 362 8.80 -34.00 -1.10
C THR A 362 8.77 -32.47 -1.08
N LYS A 363 9.71 -31.82 -1.75
CA LYS A 363 9.78 -30.35 -1.80
C LYS A 363 8.51 -29.78 -2.44
N GLU A 364 8.04 -30.41 -3.50
CA GLU A 364 6.87 -29.99 -4.28
C GLU A 364 5.60 -30.06 -3.44
N LEU A 365 5.41 -31.15 -2.69
CA LEU A 365 4.26 -31.30 -1.80
C LEU A 365 4.33 -30.33 -0.62
N ALA A 366 5.52 -30.12 -0.04
CA ALA A 366 5.70 -29.14 1.02
C ALA A 366 5.39 -27.72 0.54
N ALA A 367 5.82 -27.35 -0.66
CA ALA A 367 5.52 -26.06 -1.27
C ALA A 367 4.01 -25.87 -1.50
N GLN A 368 3.32 -26.89 -2.01
CA GLN A 368 1.85 -26.85 -2.19
C GLN A 368 1.12 -26.64 -0.85
N LEU A 369 1.49 -27.42 0.19
CA LEU A 369 0.86 -27.31 1.51
C LEU A 369 1.16 -25.96 2.19
N LEU A 370 2.35 -25.38 1.94
CA LEU A 370 2.68 -24.03 2.38
C LEU A 370 1.81 -22.98 1.70
N ARG A 371 1.56 -23.09 0.39
CA ARG A 371 0.62 -22.18 -0.31
C ARG A 371 -0.77 -22.25 0.32
N GLU A 372 -1.31 -23.45 0.53
CA GLU A 372 -2.61 -23.63 1.18
C GLU A 372 -2.64 -23.07 2.62
N LEU A 373 -1.53 -23.18 3.36
CA LEU A 373 -1.41 -22.62 4.70
C LEU A 373 -1.47 -21.09 4.66
N PHE A 374 -0.70 -20.45 3.79
CA PHE A 374 -0.65 -18.99 3.71
C PHE A 374 -1.95 -18.40 3.13
N GLU A 375 -2.61 -19.10 2.21
CA GLU A 375 -3.98 -18.79 1.77
C GLU A 375 -4.97 -18.79 2.94
N LEU A 376 -4.91 -19.80 3.81
CA LEU A 376 -5.78 -19.89 4.98
C LEU A 376 -5.50 -18.77 5.99
N ILE A 377 -4.23 -18.43 6.21
CA ILE A 377 -3.83 -17.32 7.09
C ILE A 377 -4.29 -15.97 6.53
N ALA A 378 -4.09 -15.72 5.23
CA ALA A 378 -4.51 -14.48 4.59
C ALA A 378 -6.04 -14.31 4.62
N LEU A 379 -6.77 -15.41 4.43
CA LEU A 379 -8.23 -15.41 4.55
C LEU A 379 -8.69 -15.07 5.98
N GLU A 380 -8.10 -15.68 7.01
CA GLU A 380 -8.42 -15.36 8.41
C GLU A 380 -8.12 -13.90 8.74
N MET A 381 -6.96 -13.38 8.32
CA MET A 381 -6.59 -11.97 8.48
C MET A 381 -7.63 -11.04 7.85
N ALA A 382 -8.12 -11.37 6.66
CA ALA A 382 -9.16 -10.61 5.98
C ALA A 382 -10.54 -10.72 6.66
N GLU A 383 -10.94 -11.91 7.12
CA GLU A 383 -12.21 -12.12 7.82
C GLU A 383 -12.24 -11.45 9.20
N ALA A 384 -11.10 -11.39 9.88
CA ALA A 384 -10.94 -10.73 11.17
C ALA A 384 -10.56 -9.24 11.07
N GLU A 385 -10.43 -8.70 9.85
CA GLU A 385 -10.06 -7.31 9.57
C GLU A 385 -8.79 -6.87 10.35
N THR A 386 -7.74 -7.68 10.24
CA THR A 386 -6.45 -7.51 10.93
C THR A 386 -5.29 -7.88 10.01
N GLU A 387 -4.19 -7.13 10.06
CA GLU A 387 -2.97 -7.48 9.32
C GLU A 387 -2.08 -8.52 10.01
N ALA A 388 -2.45 -8.97 11.21
CA ALA A 388 -1.70 -9.98 11.95
C ALA A 388 -2.61 -11.02 12.58
N VAL A 389 -2.09 -12.24 12.72
CA VAL A 389 -2.76 -13.41 13.27
C VAL A 389 -1.97 -13.94 14.47
N ASP A 390 -2.64 -14.56 15.44
CA ASP A 390 -1.95 -15.14 16.58
C ASP A 390 -1.26 -16.47 16.23
N VAL A 391 -0.18 -16.79 16.95
CA VAL A 391 0.57 -18.05 16.77
C VAL A 391 -0.32 -19.29 16.99
N PRO A 392 -1.22 -19.35 17.98
CA PRO A 392 -2.16 -20.47 18.14
C PRO A 392 -3.00 -20.79 16.89
N PHE A 393 -3.48 -19.78 16.17
CA PHE A 393 -4.19 -19.98 14.91
C PHE A 393 -3.26 -20.54 13.84
N ILE A 394 -2.04 -20.03 13.69
CA ILE A 394 -1.07 -20.58 12.71
C ILE A 394 -0.79 -22.05 13.03
N GLN A 395 -0.67 -22.40 14.31
CA GLN A 395 -0.51 -23.77 14.75
C GLN A 395 -1.69 -24.67 14.34
N LEU A 396 -2.92 -24.19 14.51
CA LEU A 396 -4.12 -24.88 14.05
C LEU A 396 -4.14 -25.01 12.52
N ALA A 397 -3.80 -23.94 11.80
CA ALA A 397 -3.76 -23.91 10.35
C ALA A 397 -2.74 -24.92 9.80
N VAL A 398 -1.56 -25.05 10.44
CA VAL A 398 -0.56 -26.08 10.13
C VAL A 398 -1.12 -27.48 10.31
N GLU A 399 -1.83 -27.74 11.41
CA GLU A 399 -2.47 -29.03 11.64
C GLU A 399 -3.50 -29.34 10.54
N LEU A 400 -4.33 -28.38 10.17
CA LEU A 400 -5.37 -28.55 9.14
C LEU A 400 -4.81 -28.81 7.73
N THR A 401 -3.72 -28.14 7.35
CA THR A 401 -3.14 -28.29 6.02
C THR A 401 -2.23 -29.50 5.94
N PHE A 402 -1.28 -29.67 6.87
CA PHE A 402 -0.28 -30.72 6.79
C PHE A 402 -0.81 -32.11 7.20
N ALA A 403 -1.92 -32.22 7.96
CA ALA A 403 -2.52 -33.52 8.28
C ALA A 403 -3.04 -34.27 7.04
N LYS A 404 -3.22 -33.59 5.91
CA LYS A 404 -3.59 -34.21 4.63
C LYS A 404 -2.47 -35.12 4.09
N ALA A 405 -1.22 -34.82 4.42
CA ALA A 405 -0.04 -35.51 3.90
C ALA A 405 0.79 -36.23 4.98
N LEU A 406 0.74 -35.75 6.23
CA LEU A 406 1.47 -36.33 7.36
C LEU A 406 0.50 -37.08 8.27
N SER A 407 0.73 -38.39 8.42
CA SER A 407 -0.06 -39.25 9.31
C SER A 407 0.56 -39.42 10.70
N ASP A 408 1.86 -39.10 10.87
CA ASP A 408 2.56 -39.20 12.16
C ASP A 408 2.30 -37.94 13.02
N PRO A 409 1.68 -38.06 14.21
CA PRO A 409 1.45 -36.93 15.11
C PRO A 409 2.73 -36.22 15.57
N THR A 410 3.87 -36.92 15.62
CA THR A 410 5.15 -36.33 16.03
C THR A 410 5.71 -35.38 14.98
N ASP A 411 5.51 -35.67 13.70
CA ASP A 411 5.93 -34.79 12.61
C ASP A 411 5.07 -33.53 12.54
N LEU A 412 3.75 -33.66 12.73
CA LEU A 412 2.86 -32.50 12.87
C LEU A 412 3.24 -31.63 14.07
N ALA A 413 3.58 -32.23 15.21
CA ALA A 413 4.01 -31.49 16.39
C ALA A 413 5.30 -30.67 16.15
N LYS A 414 6.26 -31.21 15.36
CA LYS A 414 7.48 -30.47 14.97
C LYS A 414 7.14 -29.23 14.14
N LEU A 415 6.23 -29.35 13.18
CA LEU A 415 5.79 -28.22 12.34
C LEU A 415 5.02 -27.19 13.16
N ARG A 416 4.14 -27.64 14.06
CA ARG A 416 3.40 -26.77 14.97
C ARG A 416 4.31 -25.94 15.85
N HIS A 417 5.37 -26.53 16.40
CA HIS A 417 6.36 -25.79 17.18
C HIS A 417 7.12 -24.74 16.33
N LYS A 418 7.23 -24.96 15.02
CA LYS A 418 7.88 -24.02 14.08
C LYS A 418 6.93 -22.96 13.52
N ALA A 419 5.61 -23.11 13.66
CA ALA A 419 4.59 -22.21 13.11
C ALA A 419 4.88 -20.71 13.31
N GLY A 420 5.37 -20.32 14.49
CA GLY A 420 5.74 -18.93 14.80
C GLY A 420 7.05 -18.43 14.19
N SER A 421 7.74 -19.20 13.35
CA SER A 421 9.02 -18.84 12.73
C SER A 421 9.15 -19.33 11.27
N PHE A 422 8.02 -19.40 10.55
CA PHE A 422 8.06 -19.55 9.10
C PHE A 422 8.60 -18.27 8.43
N ALA A 423 9.36 -18.42 7.35
CA ALA A 423 10.05 -17.32 6.68
C ALA A 423 9.13 -16.21 6.14
N LEU A 424 7.84 -16.50 5.94
CA LEU A 424 6.81 -15.56 5.48
C LEU A 424 6.02 -14.88 6.62
N MET A 425 6.44 -15.09 7.87
CA MET A 425 5.71 -14.60 9.05
C MET A 425 6.65 -13.76 9.93
N ASP A 426 6.56 -12.44 9.79
CA ASP A 426 7.28 -11.48 10.62
C ASP A 426 6.60 -11.30 11.98
N THR A 427 7.39 -10.86 12.96
CA THR A 427 6.86 -10.56 14.31
C THR A 427 6.06 -9.26 14.27
N ASP A 428 4.83 -9.29 14.80
CA ASP A 428 4.04 -8.08 15.00
C ASP A 428 4.45 -7.36 16.30
N ALA A 429 4.04 -6.09 16.47
CA ALA A 429 4.26 -5.39 17.75
C ALA A 429 3.53 -6.07 18.92
N ARG A 430 2.42 -6.77 18.66
CA ARG A 430 1.72 -7.57 19.66
C ARG A 430 2.50 -8.87 19.92
N GLN A 431 2.66 -9.19 21.20
CA GLN A 431 3.29 -10.45 21.60
C GLN A 431 2.53 -11.65 21.04
N ASP A 432 3.25 -12.63 20.50
CA ASP A 432 2.69 -13.86 19.91
C ASP A 432 1.77 -13.66 18.70
N PHE A 433 1.83 -12.51 18.05
CA PHE A 433 1.23 -12.29 16.73
C PHE A 433 2.28 -12.32 15.62
N ARG A 434 1.84 -12.69 14.42
CA ARG A 434 2.63 -12.67 13.20
C ARG A 434 1.87 -12.05 12.05
N ARG A 435 2.60 -11.44 11.13
CA ARG A 435 2.07 -10.81 9.92
C ARG A 435 2.90 -11.18 8.70
N PHE A 436 2.34 -11.02 7.51
CA PHE A 436 3.14 -11.07 6.29
C PHE A 436 4.18 -9.93 6.29
N PRO A 437 5.37 -10.13 5.73
CA PRO A 437 6.42 -9.11 5.71
C PRO A 437 6.06 -7.92 4.79
N HIS A 438 5.14 -8.11 3.85
CA HIS A 438 4.68 -7.07 2.95
C HIS A 438 3.23 -7.31 2.49
N THR A 439 2.46 -6.23 2.33
CA THR A 439 1.03 -6.27 1.94
C THR A 439 0.81 -6.95 0.58
N GLU A 440 1.70 -6.77 -0.39
CA GLU A 440 1.63 -7.47 -1.70
C GLU A 440 1.64 -9.00 -1.56
N ILE A 441 2.42 -9.54 -0.62
CA ILE A 441 2.47 -10.99 -0.37
C ILE A 441 1.15 -11.44 0.28
N SER A 442 0.65 -10.66 1.24
CA SER A 442 -0.67 -10.91 1.83
C SER A 442 -1.78 -10.90 0.78
N ASN A 443 -1.77 -9.91 -0.12
CA ASN A 443 -2.75 -9.76 -1.18
C ASN A 443 -2.68 -10.92 -2.18
N HIS A 444 -1.49 -11.44 -2.49
CA HIS A 444 -1.35 -12.61 -3.38
C HIS A 444 -2.05 -13.84 -2.79
N PHE A 445 -1.74 -14.19 -1.54
CA PHE A 445 -2.39 -15.33 -0.89
C PHE A 445 -3.89 -15.10 -0.68
N LEU A 446 -4.30 -13.87 -0.36
CA LEU A 446 -5.72 -13.52 -0.24
C LEU A 446 -6.46 -13.64 -1.57
N ALA A 447 -5.88 -13.14 -2.67
CA ALA A 447 -6.47 -13.21 -3.99
C ALA A 447 -6.60 -14.65 -4.47
N SER A 448 -5.55 -15.47 -4.33
CA SER A 448 -5.60 -16.91 -4.64
C SER A 448 -6.71 -17.61 -3.84
N ALA A 449 -6.73 -17.40 -2.51
CA ALA A 449 -7.74 -17.97 -1.64
C ALA A 449 -9.17 -17.53 -2.03
N LEU A 450 -9.36 -16.25 -2.35
CA LEU A 450 -10.64 -15.69 -2.76
C LEU A 450 -11.15 -16.32 -4.05
N LEU A 451 -10.33 -16.35 -5.11
CA LEU A 451 -10.73 -16.91 -6.40
C LEU A 451 -11.08 -18.40 -6.27
N LYS A 452 -10.30 -19.16 -5.49
CA LYS A 452 -10.58 -20.57 -5.20
C LYS A 452 -11.91 -20.77 -4.46
N ARG A 453 -12.21 -19.95 -3.46
CA ARG A 453 -13.51 -20.01 -2.75
C ARG A 453 -14.68 -19.69 -3.68
N LEU A 454 -14.52 -18.67 -4.53
CA LEU A 454 -15.55 -18.28 -5.49
C LEU A 454 -15.74 -19.34 -6.58
N SER A 455 -14.67 -20.00 -7.04
CA SER A 455 -14.79 -21.09 -8.02
C SER A 455 -15.47 -22.33 -7.43
N GLU A 456 -15.33 -22.55 -6.12
CA GLU A 456 -16.11 -23.51 -5.32
C GLU A 456 -17.57 -23.06 -5.06
N GLY A 457 -17.97 -21.86 -5.49
CA GLY A 457 -19.31 -21.29 -5.28
C GLY A 457 -19.55 -20.72 -3.88
N THR A 458 -18.49 -20.53 -3.09
CA THR A 458 -18.56 -19.99 -1.73
C THR A 458 -18.18 -18.51 -1.72
N ILE A 459 -19.02 -17.66 -1.15
CA ILE A 459 -18.74 -16.22 -0.97
C ILE A 459 -18.12 -16.00 0.41
N PRO A 460 -16.84 -15.60 0.52
CA PRO A 460 -16.20 -15.33 1.80
C PRO A 460 -16.85 -14.14 2.53
N ARG A 461 -16.81 -14.13 3.86
CA ARG A 461 -17.44 -13.08 4.66
C ARG A 461 -16.81 -11.71 4.44
N PHE A 462 -15.50 -11.66 4.25
CA PHE A 462 -14.79 -10.41 4.03
C PHE A 462 -15.20 -9.71 2.73
N LEU A 463 -15.78 -10.42 1.75
CA LEU A 463 -16.33 -9.78 0.53
C LEU A 463 -17.51 -8.85 0.86
N ARG A 464 -18.20 -9.06 1.99
CA ARG A 464 -19.36 -8.26 2.40
C ARG A 464 -19.01 -6.97 3.14
N ARG A 465 -17.81 -6.91 3.72
CA ARG A 465 -17.40 -5.84 4.65
C ARG A 465 -16.07 -5.19 4.30
N GLY A 466 -15.17 -5.95 3.69
CA GLY A 466 -13.84 -5.48 3.34
C GLY A 466 -13.89 -4.41 2.27
N TYR A 467 -13.12 -3.36 2.42
CA TYR A 467 -12.75 -2.46 1.33
C TYR A 467 -11.70 -3.10 0.42
N PHE A 468 -11.95 -3.12 -0.88
CA PHE A 468 -10.98 -3.61 -1.86
C PHE A 468 -10.23 -2.42 -2.42
N GLY A 469 -9.00 -2.23 -1.94
CA GLY A 469 -8.12 -1.17 -2.45
C GLY A 469 -7.53 -1.52 -3.83
N PRO A 470 -6.95 -0.54 -4.54
CA PRO A 470 -6.40 -0.74 -5.88
C PRO A 470 -5.30 -1.81 -5.92
N ASP A 471 -4.51 -1.95 -4.85
CA ASP A 471 -3.43 -2.94 -4.79
C ASP A 471 -3.98 -4.37 -4.77
N LEU A 472 -5.02 -4.62 -3.95
CA LEU A 472 -5.68 -5.92 -3.91
C LEU A 472 -6.38 -6.21 -5.24
N MET A 473 -7.06 -5.22 -5.82
CA MET A 473 -7.72 -5.39 -7.13
C MET A 473 -6.73 -5.69 -8.25
N SER A 474 -5.57 -5.03 -8.26
CA SER A 474 -4.48 -5.32 -9.19
C SER A 474 -3.98 -6.76 -9.04
N VAL A 475 -3.78 -7.23 -7.80
CA VAL A 475 -3.36 -8.61 -7.52
C VAL A 475 -4.43 -9.62 -7.93
N ILE A 476 -5.70 -9.35 -7.64
CA ILE A 476 -6.83 -10.18 -8.10
C ILE A 476 -6.84 -10.28 -9.62
N GLY A 477 -6.57 -9.18 -10.32
CA GLY A 477 -6.41 -9.18 -11.78
C GLY A 477 -5.30 -10.10 -12.26
N ASP A 478 -4.13 -10.06 -11.61
CA ASP A 478 -3.01 -10.95 -11.96
C ASP A 478 -3.39 -12.43 -11.71
N GLU A 479 -4.03 -12.73 -10.58
CA GLU A 479 -4.48 -14.10 -10.30
C GLU A 479 -5.58 -14.57 -11.26
N PHE A 480 -6.45 -13.66 -11.74
CA PHE A 480 -7.44 -13.99 -12.78
C PHE A 480 -6.79 -14.46 -14.08
N LEU A 481 -5.61 -13.95 -14.43
CA LEU A 481 -4.88 -14.40 -15.61
C LEU A 481 -4.30 -15.81 -15.42
N ASN A 482 -4.03 -16.22 -14.18
CA ASN A 482 -3.48 -17.55 -13.86
C ASN A 482 -4.55 -18.65 -13.76
N VAL A 483 -5.83 -18.30 -13.60
CA VAL A 483 -6.91 -19.30 -13.56
C VAL A 483 -7.36 -19.71 -14.97
N GLY A 484 -7.80 -20.96 -15.12
CA GLY A 484 -8.33 -21.45 -16.40
C GLY A 484 -9.60 -20.69 -16.83
N ILE A 485 -9.83 -20.58 -18.14
CA ILE A 485 -10.98 -19.82 -18.71
C ILE A 485 -12.32 -20.27 -18.10
N GLU A 486 -12.55 -21.58 -17.99
CA GLU A 486 -13.79 -22.12 -17.41
C GLU A 486 -13.94 -21.77 -15.92
N GLU A 487 -12.83 -21.71 -15.19
CA GLU A 487 -12.84 -21.33 -13.78
C GLU A 487 -13.10 -19.83 -13.62
N ALA A 488 -12.47 -19.00 -14.44
CA ALA A 488 -12.70 -17.57 -14.48
C ALA A 488 -14.18 -17.23 -14.80
N ASP A 489 -14.80 -17.97 -15.73
CA ASP A 489 -16.23 -17.82 -16.06
C ASP A 489 -17.13 -18.22 -14.88
N ARG A 490 -16.85 -19.34 -14.20
CA ARG A 490 -17.56 -19.72 -12.97
C ARG A 490 -17.46 -18.66 -11.88
N ILE A 491 -16.26 -18.14 -11.64
CA ILE A 491 -16.04 -17.07 -10.66
C ILE A 491 -16.86 -15.83 -11.04
N ARG A 492 -16.82 -15.42 -12.33
CA ARG A 492 -17.59 -14.29 -12.86
C ARG A 492 -19.10 -14.49 -12.62
N GLU A 493 -19.64 -15.66 -12.89
CA GLU A 493 -21.05 -15.98 -12.65
C GLU A 493 -21.43 -15.84 -11.17
N VAL A 494 -20.58 -16.33 -10.27
CA VAL A 494 -20.79 -16.24 -8.81
C VAL A 494 -20.81 -14.78 -8.34
N VAL A 495 -19.84 -13.96 -8.76
CA VAL A 495 -19.81 -12.54 -8.36
C VAL A 495 -20.94 -11.73 -9.00
N VAL A 496 -21.28 -11.99 -10.27
CA VAL A 496 -22.43 -11.34 -10.92
C VAL A 496 -23.73 -11.71 -10.20
N SER A 497 -23.90 -12.96 -9.77
CA SER A 497 -25.05 -13.37 -8.96
C SER A 497 -25.09 -12.63 -7.61
N ALA A 498 -23.93 -12.46 -6.96
CA ALA A 498 -23.81 -11.75 -5.69
C ALA A 498 -24.20 -10.27 -5.79
N THR A 499 -24.00 -9.61 -6.93
CA THR A 499 -24.43 -8.20 -7.13
C THR A 499 -25.94 -8.00 -6.98
N ARG A 500 -26.74 -9.04 -7.28
CA ARG A 500 -28.21 -9.02 -7.27
C ARG A 500 -28.81 -9.47 -5.94
N GLY A 501 -27.98 -9.97 -5.03
CA GLY A 501 -28.41 -10.78 -3.90
C GLY A 501 -28.85 -10.02 -2.64
N GLU A 502 -28.58 -8.72 -2.52
CA GLU A 502 -28.73 -8.03 -1.23
C GLU A 502 -29.56 -6.73 -1.25
N VAL A 503 -30.33 -6.58 -0.17
CA VAL A 503 -31.05 -5.36 0.22
C VAL A 503 -30.52 -5.01 1.62
N GLY A 504 -29.51 -4.13 1.70
CA GLY A 504 -28.88 -3.75 2.97
C GLY A 504 -27.66 -2.84 2.79
N PHE A 505 -27.10 -2.35 3.91
CA PHE A 505 -25.92 -1.48 3.98
C PHE A 505 -24.57 -2.26 3.86
N GLU A 506 -24.57 -3.46 3.25
CA GLU A 506 -23.36 -4.28 3.11
C GLU A 506 -22.64 -3.99 1.77
N ARG A 507 -21.30 -4.04 1.77
CA ARG A 507 -20.45 -3.75 0.58
C ARG A 507 -20.41 -4.90 -0.44
N LEU A 508 -21.16 -5.97 -0.22
CA LEU A 508 -21.10 -7.16 -1.08
C LEU A 508 -21.39 -6.81 -2.54
N SER A 509 -22.45 -6.05 -2.81
CA SER A 509 -22.84 -5.69 -4.18
C SER A 509 -21.74 -4.87 -4.87
N GLU A 510 -21.17 -3.89 -4.16
CA GLU A 510 -20.09 -3.04 -4.67
C GLU A 510 -18.81 -3.83 -4.94
N ASN A 511 -18.35 -4.63 -3.98
CA ASN A 511 -17.16 -5.46 -4.12
C ASN A 511 -17.34 -6.53 -5.20
N ALA A 512 -18.52 -7.16 -5.27
CA ALA A 512 -18.84 -8.13 -6.30
C ALA A 512 -18.89 -7.47 -7.69
N CYS A 513 -19.36 -6.23 -7.80
CA CYS A 513 -19.32 -5.46 -9.04
C CYS A 513 -17.87 -5.13 -9.43
N SER A 514 -17.03 -4.68 -8.50
CA SER A 514 -15.60 -4.49 -8.71
C SER A 514 -14.91 -5.77 -9.18
N MET A 515 -15.21 -6.92 -8.58
CA MET A 515 -14.67 -8.22 -9.01
C MET A 515 -15.19 -8.65 -10.38
N ALA A 516 -16.47 -8.43 -10.68
CA ALA A 516 -17.05 -8.74 -11.98
C ALA A 516 -16.35 -7.92 -13.08
N LEU A 517 -16.13 -6.63 -12.85
CA LEU A 517 -15.35 -5.77 -13.75
C LEU A 517 -13.89 -6.24 -13.82
N GLN A 518 -13.26 -6.60 -12.70
CA GLN A 518 -11.89 -7.11 -12.67
C GLN A 518 -11.70 -8.37 -13.53
N SER A 519 -12.71 -9.23 -13.62
CA SER A 519 -12.68 -10.42 -14.49
C SER A 519 -12.56 -10.11 -15.99
N LEU A 520 -12.69 -8.83 -16.40
CA LEU A 520 -12.48 -8.41 -17.78
C LEU A 520 -11.02 -8.46 -18.21
N VAL A 521 -10.06 -8.58 -17.29
CA VAL A 521 -8.65 -8.84 -17.66
C VAL A 521 -8.48 -10.14 -18.45
N VAL A 522 -9.40 -11.10 -18.29
CA VAL A 522 -9.48 -12.34 -19.08
C VAL A 522 -10.43 -12.13 -20.26
N ASN A 523 -9.90 -11.87 -21.45
CA ASN A 523 -10.71 -11.48 -22.60
C ASN A 523 -11.34 -12.63 -23.39
N GLU A 524 -10.92 -13.87 -23.14
CA GLU A 524 -11.41 -15.06 -23.84
C GLU A 524 -12.73 -15.59 -23.28
N ILE A 525 -13.20 -15.04 -22.16
CA ILE A 525 -14.45 -15.46 -21.56
C ILE A 525 -15.59 -15.16 -22.55
N SER A 526 -16.27 -16.22 -22.98
CA SER A 526 -17.06 -16.23 -24.21
C SER A 526 -18.28 -15.31 -24.16
N ASN A 527 -18.81 -15.08 -22.96
CA ASN A 527 -19.98 -14.24 -22.74
C ASN A 527 -19.58 -12.80 -22.45
N SER A 528 -20.23 -11.86 -23.15
CA SER A 528 -20.11 -10.45 -22.84
C SER A 528 -20.68 -10.17 -21.44
N LEU A 529 -19.90 -9.49 -20.60
CA LEU A 529 -20.33 -9.07 -19.27
C LEU A 529 -21.39 -7.97 -19.40
N LYS A 530 -22.53 -8.14 -18.74
CA LYS A 530 -23.61 -7.13 -18.73
C LYS A 530 -23.93 -6.73 -17.31
N LEU A 531 -23.72 -5.46 -16.98
CA LEU A 531 -23.99 -4.89 -15.66
C LEU A 531 -24.83 -3.62 -15.80
N SER A 532 -25.79 -3.42 -14.90
CA SER A 532 -26.73 -2.31 -14.95
C SER A 532 -27.15 -1.83 -13.57
N GLY A 533 -27.11 -0.52 -13.32
CA GLY A 533 -27.65 0.10 -12.10
C GLY A 533 -26.92 -0.32 -10.81
N LEU A 534 -25.59 -0.43 -10.87
CA LEU A 534 -24.73 -0.84 -9.75
C LEU A 534 -23.65 0.21 -9.47
N ALA A 535 -23.03 0.10 -8.30
CA ALA A 535 -21.82 0.84 -7.96
C ALA A 535 -20.63 -0.14 -7.87
N ALA A 536 -19.43 0.34 -8.20
CA ALA A 536 -18.17 -0.34 -7.98
C ALA A 536 -17.21 0.62 -7.26
N GLY A 537 -16.43 0.10 -6.34
CA GLY A 537 -15.43 0.87 -5.62
C GLY A 537 -14.19 1.07 -6.49
N GLU A 538 -13.17 0.27 -6.23
CA GLU A 538 -11.92 0.26 -6.99
C GLU A 538 -11.96 -0.80 -8.10
N VAL A 539 -11.45 -0.45 -9.28
CA VAL A 539 -11.31 -1.34 -10.43
C VAL A 539 -9.95 -1.09 -11.08
N VAL A 540 -9.18 -2.15 -11.36
CA VAL A 540 -7.86 -2.04 -12.01
C VAL A 540 -7.84 -2.90 -13.26
N LEU A 541 -8.05 -2.28 -14.42
CA LEU A 541 -7.99 -2.98 -15.70
C LEU A 541 -6.63 -2.73 -16.36
N PHE A 542 -6.17 -3.75 -17.07
CA PHE A 542 -4.92 -3.76 -17.81
C PHE A 542 -4.99 -4.84 -18.88
N GLY A 543 -4.03 -4.85 -19.82
CA GLY A 543 -4.11 -5.75 -20.95
C GLY A 543 -5.25 -5.36 -21.88
N THR A 544 -5.76 -6.33 -22.65
CA THR A 544 -6.96 -6.11 -23.48
C THR A 544 -8.17 -6.59 -22.71
N ALA A 545 -9.10 -5.70 -22.38
CA ALA A 545 -10.31 -6.06 -21.65
C ALA A 545 -11.26 -6.92 -22.50
N GLY A 546 -11.96 -7.85 -21.84
CA GLY A 546 -13.04 -8.63 -22.42
C GLY A 546 -14.26 -7.77 -22.77
N LYS A 547 -15.15 -8.34 -23.58
CA LYS A 547 -16.36 -7.64 -24.06
C LYS A 547 -17.31 -7.33 -22.90
N ALA A 548 -17.71 -6.07 -22.74
CA ALA A 548 -18.66 -5.66 -21.70
C ALA A 548 -19.64 -4.59 -22.16
N GLU A 549 -20.88 -4.70 -21.70
CA GLU A 549 -21.94 -3.69 -21.81
C GLU A 549 -22.29 -3.20 -20.40
N LEU A 550 -21.86 -1.98 -20.10
CA LEU A 550 -22.04 -1.35 -18.80
C LEU A 550 -23.08 -0.24 -18.94
N SER A 551 -24.09 -0.23 -18.09
CA SER A 551 -25.17 0.76 -18.14
C SER A 551 -25.46 1.33 -16.75
N ASP A 552 -25.58 2.65 -16.61
CA ASP A 552 -25.91 3.30 -15.33
C ASP A 552 -25.04 2.77 -14.17
N LEU A 553 -23.72 2.67 -14.42
CA LEU A 553 -22.74 2.27 -13.41
C LEU A 553 -22.04 3.49 -12.82
N ASN A 554 -21.87 3.49 -11.50
CA ASN A 554 -21.00 4.43 -10.80
C ASN A 554 -19.73 3.71 -10.35
N ILE A 555 -18.58 4.09 -10.91
CA ILE A 555 -17.27 3.55 -10.53
C ILE A 555 -16.55 4.63 -9.72
N LEU A 556 -16.21 4.35 -8.47
CA LEU A 556 -15.47 5.32 -7.65
C LEU A 556 -14.08 5.56 -8.25
N ARG A 557 -13.36 4.48 -8.60
CA ARG A 557 -12.06 4.59 -9.25
C ARG A 557 -11.79 3.50 -10.28
N LEU A 558 -11.28 3.92 -11.43
CA LEU A 558 -10.78 3.06 -12.49
C LEU A 558 -9.30 3.35 -12.76
N ASP A 559 -8.41 2.42 -12.45
CA ASP A 559 -7.05 2.42 -12.99
C ASP A 559 -7.06 1.63 -14.30
N ALA A 560 -6.79 2.30 -15.41
CA ALA A 560 -6.79 1.75 -16.76
C ALA A 560 -5.44 1.92 -17.46
N ARG A 561 -4.36 2.22 -16.72
CA ARG A 561 -3.01 2.32 -17.28
C ARG A 561 -2.61 1.00 -17.96
N GLY A 562 -2.11 1.07 -19.19
CA GLY A 562 -1.82 -0.13 -19.98
C GLY A 562 -3.04 -0.89 -20.51
N ALA A 563 -4.27 -0.41 -20.27
CA ALA A 563 -5.49 -1.12 -20.65
C ALA A 563 -6.00 -0.72 -22.05
N ASN A 564 -6.47 -1.72 -22.79
CA ASN A 564 -7.31 -1.52 -23.96
C ASN A 564 -8.76 -1.85 -23.59
N LEU A 565 -9.58 -0.81 -23.49
CA LEU A 565 -11.01 -0.85 -23.16
C LEU A 565 -11.90 -0.73 -24.41
N SER A 566 -11.36 -0.95 -25.62
CA SER A 566 -12.10 -0.81 -26.88
C SER A 566 -13.33 -1.70 -26.98
N PHE A 567 -13.34 -2.84 -26.26
CA PHE A 567 -14.46 -3.78 -26.19
C PHE A 567 -15.43 -3.52 -25.01
N VAL A 568 -15.23 -2.46 -24.25
CA VAL A 568 -16.09 -2.05 -23.14
C VAL A 568 -16.96 -0.89 -23.57
N SER A 569 -18.27 -1.06 -23.48
CA SER A 569 -19.26 -0.05 -23.84
C SER A 569 -19.83 0.59 -22.58
N PHE A 570 -19.58 1.89 -22.38
CA PHE A 570 -20.10 2.64 -21.22
C PHE A 570 -21.35 3.45 -21.63
N ARG A 571 -22.52 3.11 -21.08
CA ARG A 571 -23.77 3.83 -21.32
C ARG A 571 -24.26 4.49 -20.05
N GLU A 572 -24.27 5.81 -20.02
CA GLU A 572 -24.69 6.56 -18.82
C GLU A 572 -23.87 6.19 -17.56
N CYS A 573 -22.62 5.73 -17.75
CA CYS A 573 -21.73 5.42 -16.64
C CYS A 573 -20.97 6.66 -16.18
N ARG A 574 -20.67 6.73 -14.89
CA ARG A 574 -19.86 7.76 -14.28
C ARG A 574 -18.66 7.14 -13.57
N ILE A 575 -17.49 7.75 -13.74
CA ILE A 575 -16.25 7.40 -13.05
C ILE A 575 -15.79 8.61 -12.26
N ALA A 576 -15.69 8.50 -10.94
CA ALA A 576 -15.24 9.64 -10.14
C ALA A 576 -13.75 9.92 -10.37
N THR A 577 -12.87 8.91 -10.33
CA THR A 577 -11.45 9.07 -10.67
C THR A 577 -10.99 8.03 -11.68
N ALA A 578 -10.39 8.46 -12.79
CA ALA A 578 -9.74 7.59 -13.75
C ALA A 578 -8.22 7.81 -13.77
N LEU A 579 -7.44 6.73 -13.63
CA LEU A 579 -5.99 6.72 -13.85
C LEU A 579 -5.70 6.14 -15.23
N VAL A 580 -4.93 6.86 -16.03
CA VAL A 580 -4.65 6.49 -17.43
C VAL A 580 -3.20 6.81 -17.79
N ASP A 581 -2.73 6.24 -18.90
CA ASP A 581 -1.45 6.57 -19.54
C ASP A 581 -1.62 6.65 -21.06
N GLU A 582 -0.55 6.98 -21.79
CA GLU A 582 -0.54 7.11 -23.26
C GLU A 582 -0.87 5.81 -24.01
N THR A 583 -0.81 4.66 -23.34
CA THR A 583 -1.14 3.35 -23.91
C THR A 583 -2.59 2.94 -23.66
N THR A 584 -3.31 3.71 -22.85
CA THR A 584 -4.70 3.46 -22.50
C THR A 584 -5.59 3.78 -23.69
N THR A 585 -6.49 2.86 -24.06
CA THR A 585 -7.43 3.08 -25.17
C THR A 585 -8.88 2.87 -24.74
N PHE A 586 -9.77 3.77 -25.15
CA PHE A 586 -11.21 3.67 -24.88
C PHE A 586 -11.98 3.21 -26.13
N GLY A 587 -13.15 2.58 -25.88
CA GLY A 587 -14.12 2.24 -26.93
C GLY A 587 -14.94 3.43 -27.40
N GLU A 588 -15.94 3.16 -28.23
CA GLU A 588 -16.76 4.21 -28.85
C GLU A 588 -17.66 4.94 -27.84
N ASN A 589 -18.21 4.20 -26.85
CA ASN A 589 -19.10 4.75 -25.85
C ASN A 589 -18.31 5.05 -24.58
N LEU A 590 -18.12 6.35 -24.31
CA LEU A 590 -17.27 6.85 -23.23
C LEU A 590 -18.07 7.12 -21.95
N PRO A 591 -17.51 6.83 -20.75
CA PRO A 591 -18.11 7.22 -19.48
C PRO A 591 -17.91 8.73 -19.22
N ALA A 592 -18.75 9.30 -18.36
CA ALA A 592 -18.47 10.60 -17.77
C ALA A 592 -17.38 10.44 -16.69
N ILE A 593 -16.33 11.25 -16.74
CA ILE A 593 -15.22 11.20 -15.77
C ILE A 593 -15.15 12.53 -15.03
N ASP A 594 -15.17 12.50 -13.69
CA ASP A 594 -15.06 13.72 -12.87
C ASP A 594 -13.60 14.18 -12.74
N HIS A 595 -12.68 13.24 -12.53
CA HIS A 595 -11.25 13.49 -12.35
C HIS A 595 -10.41 12.52 -13.18
N LEU A 596 -9.55 13.04 -14.07
CA LEU A 596 -8.64 12.23 -14.89
C LEU A 596 -7.18 12.49 -14.48
N LEU A 597 -6.48 11.44 -14.08
CA LEU A 597 -5.07 11.47 -13.70
C LEU A 597 -4.26 10.73 -14.77
N ILE A 598 -3.38 11.43 -15.46
CA ILE A 598 -2.58 10.92 -16.57
C ILE A 598 -1.15 10.71 -16.08
N ASP A 599 -0.65 9.48 -16.18
CA ASP A 599 0.69 9.05 -15.84
C ASP A 599 1.58 9.01 -17.09
N ALA A 600 2.53 9.94 -17.18
CA ALA A 600 3.47 10.05 -18.29
C ALA A 600 4.90 10.20 -17.75
N GLU A 601 5.80 9.25 -18.08
CA GLU A 601 7.22 9.29 -17.70
C GLU A 601 7.45 9.51 -16.20
N GLY A 602 6.63 8.86 -15.36
CA GLY A 602 6.71 8.97 -13.89
C GLY A 602 6.22 10.30 -13.32
N LYS A 603 5.62 11.16 -14.16
CA LYS A 603 4.91 12.38 -13.73
C LYS A 603 3.41 12.20 -13.93
N GLN A 604 2.66 12.49 -12.88
CA GLN A 604 1.21 12.52 -12.97
C GLN A 604 0.70 13.95 -13.18
N THR A 605 -0.15 14.10 -14.18
CA THR A 605 -0.90 15.33 -14.46
C THR A 605 -2.39 15.11 -14.21
N ALA A 606 -3.08 16.11 -13.66
CA ALA A 606 -4.50 16.01 -13.32
C ALA A 606 -5.33 16.95 -14.19
N LEU A 607 -6.38 16.40 -14.83
CA LEU A 607 -7.39 17.15 -15.57
C LEU A 607 -8.73 17.11 -14.82
N TYR A 608 -9.37 18.28 -14.75
CA TYR A 608 -10.66 18.48 -14.07
C TYR A 608 -11.74 19.05 -15.00
N SER A 609 -11.34 19.68 -16.10
CA SER A 609 -12.28 20.26 -17.06
C SER A 609 -12.94 19.15 -17.86
N PRO A 610 -14.29 19.06 -17.90
CA PRO A 610 -14.98 18.08 -18.72
C PRO A 610 -14.60 18.15 -20.21
N GLU A 611 -14.27 19.34 -20.71
CA GLU A 611 -13.83 19.55 -22.10
C GLU A 611 -12.44 18.95 -22.35
N ASP A 612 -11.48 19.20 -21.45
CA ASP A 612 -10.12 18.67 -21.56
C ASP A 612 -10.10 17.14 -21.41
N ILE A 613 -10.91 16.63 -20.48
CA ILE A 613 -11.09 15.18 -20.27
C ILE A 613 -11.68 14.54 -21.53
N ALA A 614 -12.77 15.09 -22.08
CA ALA A 614 -13.37 14.56 -23.29
C ALA A 614 -12.41 14.62 -24.49
N ALA A 615 -11.65 15.70 -24.64
CA ALA A 615 -10.63 15.83 -25.68
C ALA A 615 -9.53 14.77 -25.55
N TRP A 616 -9.03 14.54 -24.32
CA TRP A 616 -8.04 13.50 -24.05
C TRP A 616 -8.60 12.11 -24.38
N MET A 617 -9.82 11.80 -23.93
CA MET A 617 -10.46 10.50 -24.19
C MET A 617 -10.76 10.27 -25.66
N MET A 618 -11.18 11.30 -26.41
CA MET A 618 -11.37 11.21 -27.86
C MET A 618 -10.04 11.00 -28.60
N HIS A 619 -8.95 11.64 -28.15
CA HIS A 619 -7.62 11.42 -28.71
C HIS A 619 -7.11 9.99 -28.46
N HIS A 620 -7.52 9.40 -27.34
CA HIS A 620 -7.22 8.01 -26.94
C HIS A 620 -8.38 7.04 -27.22
N GLY A 621 -9.35 7.49 -28.03
CA GLY A 621 -10.48 6.71 -28.51
C GLY A 621 -10.22 6.27 -29.94
N HIS A 622 -10.50 5.01 -30.22
CA HIS A 622 -10.17 4.30 -31.49
C HIS A 622 -8.69 3.94 -31.66
N THR A 623 -8.47 2.72 -32.14
CA THR A 623 -7.16 2.06 -32.28
C THR A 623 -6.15 2.94 -33.02
N ARG A 624 -5.09 3.38 -32.31
CA ARG A 624 -3.86 3.91 -32.91
C ARG A 624 -3.19 2.79 -33.73
N VAL A 625 -3.63 2.57 -34.96
CA VAL A 625 -2.80 1.95 -35.99
C VAL A 625 -2.43 3.05 -36.97
N PRO A 626 -1.17 3.54 -36.97
CA PRO A 626 -0.70 4.46 -37.99
C PRO A 626 -0.63 3.71 -39.34
N GLY A 627 -1.66 3.86 -40.16
CA GLY A 627 -1.69 3.29 -41.51
C GLY A 627 -3.10 2.85 -41.90
N GLU A 628 -3.59 3.39 -43.01
CA GLU A 628 -4.84 2.98 -43.66
C GLU A 628 -4.77 1.48 -44.02
N GLY A 629 -5.14 0.60 -43.10
CA GLY A 629 -5.04 -0.84 -43.31
C GLY A 629 -5.43 -1.67 -42.09
N GLY A 630 -6.73 -1.73 -41.78
CA GLY A 630 -7.42 -2.82 -41.08
C GLY A 630 -6.94 -3.20 -39.68
N ASN A 631 -7.88 -3.23 -38.73
CA ASN A 631 -7.72 -3.96 -37.46
C ASN A 631 -7.68 -5.47 -37.75
N THR A 632 -6.53 -5.99 -38.23
CA THR A 632 -6.36 -7.41 -38.58
C THR A 632 -6.18 -8.23 -37.31
N GLU A 633 -6.52 -9.52 -37.36
CA GLU A 633 -6.35 -10.45 -36.23
C GLU A 633 -4.88 -10.50 -35.75
N ALA A 634 -3.92 -10.28 -36.66
CA ALA A 634 -2.50 -10.21 -36.34
C ALA A 634 -2.12 -8.96 -35.52
N VAL A 635 -2.67 -7.79 -35.86
CA VAL A 635 -2.46 -6.55 -35.09
C VAL A 635 -3.03 -6.69 -33.69
N ALA A 636 -4.27 -7.18 -33.57
CA ALA A 636 -4.89 -7.42 -32.26
C ALA A 636 -4.08 -8.42 -31.42
N MET A 637 -3.49 -9.44 -32.05
CA MET A 637 -2.64 -10.41 -31.37
C MET A 637 -1.33 -9.81 -30.88
N LEU A 638 -0.63 -9.00 -31.71
CA LEU A 638 0.60 -8.32 -31.28
C LEU A 638 0.32 -7.36 -30.12
N GLU A 639 -0.75 -6.56 -30.22
CA GLU A 639 -1.13 -5.61 -29.17
C GLU A 639 -1.40 -6.34 -27.86
N LYS A 640 -2.15 -7.44 -27.93
CA LYS A 640 -2.46 -8.27 -26.77
C LYS A 640 -1.20 -8.81 -26.10
N VAL A 641 -0.27 -9.40 -26.86
CA VAL A 641 0.95 -9.98 -26.30
C VAL A 641 1.89 -8.89 -25.77
N ALA A 642 2.05 -7.76 -26.47
CA ALA A 642 2.87 -6.65 -25.99
C ALA A 642 2.34 -6.07 -24.65
N ARG A 643 1.01 -6.01 -24.47
CA ARG A 643 0.42 -5.58 -23.19
C ARG A 643 0.64 -6.59 -22.06
N VAL A 644 0.70 -7.90 -22.33
CA VAL A 644 1.09 -8.91 -21.33
C VAL A 644 2.52 -8.65 -20.84
N PHE A 645 3.45 -8.34 -21.77
CA PHE A 645 4.84 -7.99 -21.45
C PHE A 645 5.02 -6.67 -20.69
N MET A 646 3.98 -5.82 -20.57
CA MET A 646 4.04 -4.66 -19.67
C MET A 646 4.03 -5.06 -18.19
N ARG A 647 3.55 -6.27 -17.85
CA ARG A 647 3.48 -6.78 -16.46
C ARG A 647 4.38 -7.97 -16.21
N GLN A 648 4.61 -8.80 -17.22
CA GLN A 648 5.45 -9.98 -17.13
C GLN A 648 6.75 -9.77 -17.88
N PHE A 649 7.82 -10.32 -17.34
CA PHE A 649 9.13 -10.21 -17.97
C PHE A 649 9.38 -11.35 -18.96
N PHE A 650 8.80 -12.53 -18.75
CA PHE A 650 8.85 -13.66 -19.69
C PHE A 650 7.48 -14.34 -19.81
N ILE A 651 7.17 -14.84 -21.00
CA ILE A 651 6.12 -15.84 -21.21
C ILE A 651 6.80 -17.18 -21.48
N LYS A 652 6.38 -18.21 -20.75
CA LYS A 652 6.82 -19.59 -20.98
C LYS A 652 6.08 -20.15 -22.20
N ASP A 653 6.81 -20.72 -23.17
CA ASP A 653 6.26 -21.37 -24.36
C ASP A 653 5.76 -22.78 -24.00
N ASP A 654 4.63 -22.81 -23.30
CA ASP A 654 3.96 -24.00 -22.82
C ASP A 654 2.44 -23.79 -22.88
N ASP A 655 1.76 -24.52 -23.78
CA ASP A 655 0.31 -24.41 -24.01
C ASP A 655 -0.52 -24.71 -22.75
N ALA A 656 0.07 -25.37 -21.74
CA ALA A 656 -0.59 -25.63 -20.46
C ALA A 656 -0.58 -24.40 -19.51
N GLU A 657 0.29 -23.44 -19.76
CA GLU A 657 0.36 -22.18 -19.01
C GLU A 657 -0.62 -21.16 -19.60
N ALA A 658 -1.24 -20.35 -18.74
CA ALA A 658 -2.27 -19.41 -19.15
C ALA A 658 -1.76 -18.34 -20.15
N ASP A 659 -0.49 -17.94 -20.07
CA ASP A 659 0.08 -16.98 -21.03
C ASP A 659 0.73 -17.67 -22.25
N GLY A 660 1.19 -18.92 -22.10
CA GLY A 660 1.77 -19.71 -23.19
C GLY A 660 0.79 -19.97 -24.32
N ARG A 661 -0.53 -20.02 -24.02
CA ARG A 661 -1.60 -20.15 -25.01
C ARG A 661 -1.58 -19.05 -26.09
N TYR A 662 -1.06 -17.86 -25.78
CA TYR A 662 -0.93 -16.79 -26.79
C TYR A 662 0.11 -17.14 -27.85
N LEU A 663 1.18 -17.82 -27.43
CA LEU A 663 2.29 -18.22 -28.28
C LEU A 663 1.92 -19.42 -29.17
N ALA A 664 0.94 -20.23 -28.75
CA ALA A 664 0.43 -21.38 -29.48
C ALA A 664 -0.25 -21.01 -30.83
N SER A 665 -0.68 -19.76 -30.99
CA SER A 665 -1.41 -19.31 -32.18
C SER A 665 -0.60 -19.42 -33.47
N PRO A 666 -1.16 -19.93 -34.58
CA PRO A 666 -0.48 -19.94 -35.88
C PRO A 666 -0.10 -18.54 -36.38
N ILE A 667 -0.91 -17.53 -36.05
CA ILE A 667 -0.65 -16.13 -36.42
C ILE A 667 0.53 -15.59 -35.61
N TRP A 668 0.66 -15.99 -34.34
CA TRP A 668 1.77 -15.59 -33.48
C TRP A 668 3.11 -16.00 -34.09
N LYS A 669 3.25 -17.21 -34.63
CA LYS A 669 4.50 -17.66 -35.26
C LYS A 669 4.98 -16.73 -36.38
N ARG A 670 4.07 -16.13 -37.14
CA ARG A 670 4.40 -15.16 -38.20
C ARG A 670 4.73 -13.78 -37.64
N ILE A 671 4.06 -13.36 -36.56
CA ILE A 671 4.39 -12.13 -35.83
C ILE A 671 5.79 -12.26 -35.20
N GLU A 672 6.09 -13.43 -34.63
CA GLU A 672 7.36 -13.76 -34.00
C GLU A 672 8.52 -13.62 -35.00
N GLU A 673 8.39 -14.13 -36.22
CA GLU A 673 9.39 -13.93 -37.29
C GLU A 673 9.69 -12.44 -37.53
N ILE A 674 8.66 -11.60 -37.61
CA ILE A 674 8.82 -10.14 -37.80
C ILE A 674 9.55 -9.51 -36.61
N LEU A 675 9.16 -9.87 -35.38
CA LEU A 675 9.77 -9.32 -34.16
C LEU A 675 11.23 -9.77 -33.99
N VAL A 676 11.55 -11.02 -34.32
CA VAL A 676 12.93 -11.55 -34.28
C VAL A 676 13.81 -10.83 -35.30
N GLU A 677 13.32 -10.64 -36.52
CA GLU A 677 14.06 -9.88 -37.56
C GLU A 677 14.31 -8.44 -37.16
N ALA A 678 13.38 -7.80 -36.44
CA ALA A 678 13.51 -6.45 -35.92
C ALA A 678 14.28 -6.38 -34.57
N GLY A 679 14.81 -7.51 -34.07
CA GLY A 679 15.49 -7.56 -32.78
C GLY A 679 14.61 -7.25 -31.56
N ARG A 680 13.28 -7.26 -31.73
CA ARG A 680 12.28 -6.97 -30.69
C ARG A 680 11.78 -8.20 -29.95
N LEU A 681 12.22 -9.41 -30.29
CA LEU A 681 11.87 -10.64 -29.56
C LEU A 681 13.10 -11.53 -29.34
N ARG A 682 13.21 -12.11 -28.14
CA ARG A 682 14.25 -13.07 -27.75
C ARG A 682 13.63 -14.37 -27.25
N ARG A 683 14.25 -15.51 -27.62
CA ARG A 683 14.00 -16.81 -27.02
C ARG A 683 15.18 -17.24 -26.16
N ASN A 684 14.92 -17.64 -24.92
CA ASN A 684 15.93 -18.22 -24.05
C ASN A 684 15.53 -19.64 -23.64
N ASP A 685 16.43 -20.61 -23.88
CA ASP A 685 16.32 -21.97 -23.31
C ASP A 685 16.68 -21.92 -21.82
N ARG A 686 15.71 -22.02 -20.93
CA ARG A 686 15.94 -21.98 -19.47
C ARG A 686 15.58 -23.29 -18.80
N LYS A 687 16.23 -23.59 -17.67
CA LYS A 687 15.73 -24.62 -16.75
C LYS A 687 14.54 -24.02 -16.01
N GLY A 688 13.35 -24.60 -16.13
CA GLY A 688 12.22 -24.17 -15.31
C GLY A 688 12.54 -24.31 -13.82
N THR A 689 11.99 -23.43 -13.00
CA THR A 689 12.25 -23.28 -11.55
C THR A 689 12.04 -24.57 -10.73
N ALA A 690 11.35 -25.56 -11.30
CA ALA A 690 11.19 -26.91 -10.74
C ALA A 690 11.15 -28.05 -11.79
N GLY A 691 11.69 -27.88 -13.01
CA GLY A 691 11.39 -28.82 -14.10
C GLY A 691 12.32 -28.86 -15.31
N LYS A 692 11.88 -29.59 -16.35
CA LYS A 692 12.54 -29.73 -17.66
C LYS A 692 12.90 -28.36 -18.24
N LYS A 693 13.86 -28.34 -19.16
CA LYS A 693 14.12 -27.14 -19.97
C LYS A 693 12.82 -26.72 -20.68
N SER A 694 12.50 -25.44 -20.60
CA SER A 694 11.36 -24.81 -21.26
C SER A 694 11.87 -23.56 -21.98
N ASP A 695 11.25 -23.26 -23.11
CA ASP A 695 11.58 -22.08 -23.91
C ASP A 695 10.79 -20.90 -23.35
N PHE A 696 11.45 -19.76 -23.21
CA PHE A 696 10.82 -18.52 -22.74
C PHE A 696 10.98 -17.44 -23.80
N VAL A 697 9.91 -16.67 -23.99
CA VAL A 697 9.82 -15.56 -24.95
C VAL A 697 9.80 -14.24 -24.20
N HIS A 698 10.49 -13.22 -24.73
CA HIS A 698 10.47 -11.85 -24.25
C HIS A 698 10.44 -10.84 -25.38
N ILE A 699 9.50 -9.89 -25.33
CA ILE A 699 9.48 -8.71 -26.20
C ILE A 699 10.32 -7.60 -25.58
N VAL A 700 11.33 -7.14 -26.31
CA VAL A 700 12.20 -6.04 -25.89
C VAL A 700 11.44 -4.71 -26.00
N ASN A 701 11.35 -3.98 -24.88
CA ASN A 701 10.68 -2.67 -24.78
C ASN A 701 9.25 -2.67 -25.36
N ALA A 702 8.40 -3.57 -24.85
CA ALA A 702 7.02 -3.73 -25.30
C ALA A 702 6.17 -2.44 -25.20
N ARG A 703 6.49 -1.55 -24.25
CA ARG A 703 5.83 -0.25 -24.10
C ARG A 703 6.11 0.67 -25.29
N ALA A 704 7.36 0.86 -25.67
CA ALA A 704 7.71 1.70 -26.84
C ALA A 704 7.08 1.15 -28.12
N LEU A 705 7.03 -0.18 -28.26
CA LEU A 705 6.33 -0.84 -29.36
C LEU A 705 4.84 -0.47 -29.40
N LEU A 706 4.15 -0.50 -28.26
CA LEU A 706 2.73 -0.09 -28.16
C LEU A 706 2.51 1.39 -28.44
N GLU A 707 3.42 2.25 -27.97
CA GLU A 707 3.37 3.70 -28.20
C GLU A 707 3.73 4.05 -29.66
N SER A 708 4.28 3.11 -30.43
CA SER A 708 4.81 3.34 -31.78
C SER A 708 5.77 4.53 -31.82
N ALA A 709 6.64 4.59 -30.80
CA ALA A 709 7.50 5.73 -30.49
C ALA A 709 8.52 5.97 -31.62
N GLU A 710 9.10 4.89 -32.16
CA GLU A 710 10.12 4.95 -33.20
C GLU A 710 9.55 4.59 -34.59
N GLN A 711 10.26 5.00 -35.65
CA GLN A 711 9.87 4.63 -37.02
C GLN A 711 9.94 3.11 -37.24
N GLU A 712 10.89 2.45 -36.60
CA GLU A 712 11.02 0.98 -36.64
C GLU A 712 9.78 0.29 -36.04
N ASP A 713 9.26 0.79 -34.92
CA ASP A 713 8.03 0.26 -34.30
C ASP A 713 6.84 0.37 -35.27
N ARG A 714 6.70 1.51 -35.96
CA ARG A 714 5.64 1.72 -36.96
C ARG A 714 5.77 0.77 -38.14
N ASP A 715 6.99 0.50 -38.59
CA ASP A 715 7.26 -0.42 -39.68
C ASP A 715 6.93 -1.87 -39.27
N ILE A 716 7.21 -2.27 -38.01
CA ILE A 716 6.79 -3.56 -37.45
C ILE A 716 5.25 -3.69 -37.50
N TRP A 717 4.52 -2.69 -37.01
CA TRP A 717 3.06 -2.69 -37.03
C TRP A 717 2.49 -2.78 -38.45
N ALA A 718 3.07 -2.05 -39.41
CA ALA A 718 2.66 -2.11 -40.81
C ALA A 718 2.90 -3.50 -41.42
N ARG A 719 4.04 -4.14 -41.12
CA ARG A 719 4.34 -5.51 -41.57
C ARG A 719 3.38 -6.53 -40.96
N VAL A 720 3.04 -6.38 -39.68
CA VAL A 720 2.10 -7.25 -38.97
C VAL A 720 0.68 -7.07 -39.51
N ALA A 721 0.27 -5.83 -39.80
CA ALA A 721 -1.01 -5.55 -40.46
C ALA A 721 -1.12 -6.24 -41.82
N ALA A 722 0.00 -6.36 -42.55
CA ALA A 722 0.07 -7.04 -43.85
C ALA A 722 0.13 -8.58 -43.79
N LEU A 723 0.13 -9.21 -42.61
CA LEU A 723 0.20 -10.67 -42.50
C LEU A 723 -1.07 -11.40 -42.96
N ILE A 724 -2.17 -10.69 -43.21
CA ILE A 724 -3.47 -11.26 -43.57
C ILE A 724 -3.96 -10.70 -44.90
#